data_AF-A0A4Y3KB85-F1
#
_entry.id   AF-A0A4Y3KB85-F1
#
_cell.length_a   1.000
_cell.length_b   1.000
_cell.length_c   1.000
_cell.angle_alpha   90.00
_cell.angle_beta   90.00
_cell.angle_gamma   90.00
#
_symmetry.space_group_name_H-M   'P 1'
#
loop_
_entity.id
_entity.type
_entity.pdbx_description
1 polymer ?
#
loop_
_entity_poly.entity_id
_entity_poly.type
_entity_poly.pdbx_seq_one_letter_code
_entity_poly.pdbx_strand_id
1 'polypeptide(L)'
;MVTKYPANRRTTTRSSLAAAVLTGIAVALSPLASALPASAAEGTVYRYEYPSIASDTFTRTTTSGWGTADQGGAWTVNSASAFGVAGGAGTLSVPRAGSTLSANLLGVSSTDTDLTATVVADKGQTGSGTHLTFAGRLVGSLQYGAKVRLLANGTATLATVDGSASGTAVTLPGTFGAGDAVSVRLQVTGTAPTTVRAKAWAAGSSEPAEWTVTTTSATAGLQTAGAVGLSAYVSGSATNAPLAFTYDDLSVRAATPKAIPNAVPTAAISTSVDDLTASLDGSASADTDGTIHSYAWDLGDGTTSTSAAPEHTYRTAGSYPVTLKVTDNDGSTGTATSTVTVTAPVPPVGTTVLARDAFGTARSNGWGTATTGGAWTHLGSTANYSVASGAAKQVISAAGATRISSLTSVQATASDTTVSVTLDKTIAGAAAQIAVVGRVVGTDGYSARVKYQTDGTAQLSLMEGGTALATTSLGTVAAKSAQQVRVQVVGTAPTTVRAKLWKSGTAEPTDWQLTATGSNATYQKAGSVALNAYLAGSATVAPLTVSFRDLTVKGTAADTGAATSPVETDPTSVGVPTGTTMTKVVNGNVTVTEDNTVIDKWDIHGYVTIKAKNVVIRNSYIRGTDVPAKNDLLRVQGDGYSVTVESSTLKASTRTPDQDGVKGWNFTLRRVDISDVVDPVHIHGSNVLIENSRLHDNAHFLEDPNWGGTPSHSDSIQLQKGTNITIRNNEISGAGNAALMLTQDAGTVSDVTLTGNRIDGGACSINIKNTTTAPKGVTIADNTFGRGQIYKNCAVRVPTAFPLDMRGNAWVDGGTVARTNI
;
A
#
# COMPACT_ATOMS: atom_id res chain seq x y z
N MET A 1 23.26 -6.22 30.60
CA MET A 1 21.91 -6.70 31.00
C MET A 1 22.09 -7.89 31.92
N VAL A 2 21.40 -7.92 33.05
CA VAL A 2 21.41 -9.08 33.97
C VAL A 2 19.97 -9.38 34.36
N THR A 3 19.50 -10.58 34.06
CA THR A 3 18.20 -11.09 34.49
C THR A 3 18.41 -11.93 35.74
N LYS A 4 17.67 -11.65 36.82
CA LYS A 4 17.73 -12.47 38.03
C LYS A 4 16.89 -13.74 37.81
N TYR A 5 17.57 -14.89 37.79
CA TYR A 5 16.94 -16.21 37.69
C TYR A 5 16.74 -16.82 39.09
N PRO A 6 15.71 -17.65 39.30
CA PRO A 6 15.43 -18.27 40.59
C PRO A 6 16.56 -19.21 41.01
N ALA A 7 17.03 -19.06 42.25
CA ALA A 7 17.95 -20.00 42.86
C ALA A 7 17.18 -21.27 43.29
N ASN A 8 17.55 -22.41 42.71
CA ASN A 8 17.09 -23.79 42.97
C ASN A 8 15.77 -24.27 42.31
N ARG A 9 15.93 -25.00 41.20
CA ARG A 9 15.42 -26.39 41.12
C ARG A 9 16.53 -27.32 40.66
N ARG A 10 16.88 -28.28 41.51
CA ARG A 10 17.61 -29.49 41.10
C ARG A 10 16.75 -30.23 40.08
N THR A 11 17.11 -30.17 38.81
CA THR A 11 16.73 -31.19 37.83
C THR A 11 17.97 -31.61 37.08
N THR A 12 18.42 -32.82 37.40
CA THR A 12 19.38 -33.63 36.66
C THR A 12 18.89 -33.85 35.24
N THR A 13 19.43 -33.09 34.28
CA THR A 13 19.67 -33.56 32.90
C THR A 13 20.69 -32.64 32.25
N ARG A 14 21.86 -33.19 31.90
CA ARG A 14 22.87 -32.52 31.09
C ARG A 14 22.32 -32.37 29.66
N SER A 15 22.09 -31.15 29.20
CA SER A 15 22.01 -30.84 27.75
C SER A 15 23.12 -29.84 27.39
N SER A 16 23.95 -30.26 26.45
CA SER A 16 25.29 -29.78 26.12
C SER A 16 25.35 -28.53 25.24
N LEU A 17 24.51 -27.51 25.46
CA LEU A 17 24.61 -26.24 24.70
C LEU A 17 24.95 -24.99 25.54
N ALA A 18 24.88 -25.06 26.88
CA ALA A 18 25.11 -23.87 27.72
C ALA A 18 26.57 -23.69 28.22
N ALA A 19 27.45 -24.67 28.01
CA ALA A 19 28.78 -24.68 28.64
C ALA A 19 29.89 -23.96 27.82
N ALA A 20 29.66 -23.63 26.55
CA ALA A 20 30.72 -23.12 25.67
C ALA A 20 30.89 -21.59 25.67
N VAL A 21 29.93 -20.83 26.21
CA VAL A 21 29.96 -19.35 26.16
C VAL A 21 30.45 -18.72 27.48
N LEU A 22 30.56 -19.49 28.56
CA LEU A 22 30.82 -18.94 29.90
C LEU A 22 32.30 -18.66 30.24
N THR A 23 33.27 -19.18 29.50
CA THR A 23 34.69 -19.06 29.88
C THR A 23 35.36 -17.74 29.44
N GLY A 24 34.77 -17.00 28.49
CA GLY A 24 35.31 -15.72 28.01
C GLY A 24 34.71 -14.45 28.64
N ILE A 25 33.52 -14.54 29.24
CA ILE A 25 32.73 -13.37 29.69
C ILE A 25 32.90 -13.09 31.20
N ALA A 26 33.44 -14.04 31.97
CA ALA A 26 33.52 -13.95 33.43
C ALA A 26 34.40 -12.78 33.96
N VAL A 27 35.33 -12.25 33.16
CA VAL A 27 36.27 -11.21 33.62
C VAL A 27 35.65 -9.80 33.63
N ALA A 28 34.56 -9.55 32.89
CA ALA A 28 33.91 -8.23 32.82
C ALA A 28 32.64 -8.09 33.69
N LEU A 29 32.14 -9.17 34.29
CA LEU A 29 30.86 -9.19 35.02
C LEU A 29 30.95 -8.88 36.52
N SER A 30 32.14 -8.91 37.13
CA SER A 30 32.29 -8.85 38.59
C SER A 30 31.72 -7.62 39.30
N PRO A 31 31.82 -6.37 38.78
CA PRO A 31 31.25 -5.21 39.46
C PRO A 31 29.74 -5.02 39.20
N LEU A 32 29.20 -5.57 38.11
CA LEU A 32 27.79 -5.42 37.72
C LEU A 32 26.89 -6.39 38.49
N ALA A 33 27.35 -7.64 38.71
CA ALA A 33 26.59 -8.63 39.47
C ALA A 33 26.39 -8.24 40.94
N SER A 34 27.34 -7.52 41.55
CA SER A 34 27.23 -7.02 42.93
C SER A 34 26.32 -5.80 43.09
N ALA A 35 25.92 -5.14 42.01
CA ALA A 35 25.09 -3.94 42.03
C ALA A 35 23.58 -4.22 42.03
N LEU A 36 23.16 -5.50 41.92
CA LEU A 36 21.76 -5.88 42.07
C LEU A 36 21.34 -5.84 43.54
N PRO A 37 20.29 -5.09 43.92
CA PRO A 37 19.80 -5.10 45.29
C PRO A 37 19.23 -6.49 45.64
N ALA A 38 19.35 -6.89 46.90
CA ALA A 38 18.79 -8.16 47.38
C ALA A 38 17.27 -8.26 47.11
N SER A 39 16.57 -7.12 47.10
CA SER A 39 15.15 -6.96 46.79
C SER A 39 14.80 -6.95 45.30
N ALA A 40 15.76 -7.18 44.39
CA ALA A 40 15.49 -7.27 42.96
C ALA A 40 14.47 -8.39 42.66
N ALA A 41 13.43 -8.06 41.91
CA ALA A 41 12.37 -8.98 41.52
C ALA A 41 12.87 -10.00 40.49
N GLU A 42 12.42 -11.25 40.62
CA GLU A 42 12.74 -12.30 39.65
C GLU A 42 12.04 -12.02 38.31
N GLY A 43 12.73 -12.29 37.20
CA GLY A 43 12.19 -12.09 35.85
C GLY A 43 12.18 -10.64 35.34
N THR A 44 12.58 -9.66 36.13
CA THR A 44 12.73 -8.26 35.71
C THR A 44 14.09 -8.03 35.04
N VAL A 45 14.09 -7.34 33.91
CA VAL A 45 15.32 -6.87 33.24
C VAL A 45 15.78 -5.59 33.93
N TYR A 46 17.08 -5.47 34.20
CA TYR A 46 17.68 -4.29 34.84
C TYR A 46 18.74 -3.66 33.95
N ARG A 47 18.75 -2.33 33.93
CA ARG A 47 19.82 -1.51 33.35
C ARG A 47 20.72 -0.93 34.45
N TYR A 48 21.96 -0.59 34.09
CA TYR A 48 22.97 -0.08 35.02
C TYR A 48 23.42 1.31 34.63
N GLU A 49 23.33 2.25 35.56
CA GLU A 49 23.75 3.63 35.37
C GLU A 49 24.79 4.03 36.41
N TYR A 50 25.67 4.97 36.09
CA TYR A 50 26.58 5.64 37.04
C TYR A 50 26.04 7.04 37.34
N PRO A 51 25.24 7.22 38.41
CA PRO A 51 24.59 8.49 38.68
C PRO A 51 25.61 9.63 38.82
N SER A 52 25.31 10.77 38.22
CA SER A 52 26.01 12.01 38.53
C SER A 52 25.65 12.44 39.96
N ILE A 53 26.65 12.77 40.78
CA ILE A 53 26.50 13.14 42.19
C ILE A 53 26.79 14.63 42.38
N ALA A 54 27.77 15.16 41.64
CA ALA A 54 28.04 16.58 41.55
C ALA A 54 28.64 16.95 40.19
N SER A 55 28.41 18.16 39.73
CA SER A 55 29.01 18.68 38.51
C SER A 55 29.01 20.20 38.56
N ASP A 56 30.03 20.80 37.97
CA ASP A 56 30.08 22.24 37.81
C ASP A 56 30.81 22.62 36.53
N THR A 57 30.06 23.21 35.60
CA THR A 57 30.57 23.77 34.34
C THR A 57 31.03 25.22 34.48
N PHE A 58 30.85 25.82 35.66
CA PHE A 58 31.31 27.17 35.97
C PHE A 58 30.87 28.25 34.95
N THR A 59 29.74 28.06 34.29
CA THR A 59 29.20 28.99 33.27
C THR A 59 28.70 30.32 33.85
N ARG A 60 28.55 30.41 35.18
CA ARG A 60 28.14 31.62 35.90
C ARG A 60 29.29 32.63 36.06
N THR A 61 28.97 33.84 36.52
CA THR A 61 29.98 34.86 36.87
C THR A 61 29.79 35.31 38.31
N THR A 62 30.85 35.21 39.12
CA THR A 62 30.85 35.65 40.53
C THR A 62 32.19 36.31 40.89
N THR A 63 32.15 37.32 41.76
CA THR A 63 33.34 38.04 42.25
C THR A 63 33.67 37.74 43.71
N SER A 64 32.84 36.94 44.40
CA SER A 64 33.03 36.52 45.79
C SER A 64 32.45 35.12 45.97
N GLY A 65 33.32 34.13 46.16
CA GLY A 65 32.98 32.72 46.24
C GLY A 65 32.66 32.10 44.88
N TRP A 66 32.53 30.77 44.86
CA TRP A 66 32.10 30.04 43.66
C TRP A 66 30.59 29.95 43.51
N GLY A 67 29.76 30.23 44.53
CA GLY A 67 28.31 30.12 44.40
C GLY A 67 27.81 28.66 44.39
N THR A 68 26.76 28.37 43.63
CA THR A 68 26.14 27.03 43.56
C THR A 68 26.58 26.27 42.32
N ALA A 69 26.99 25.01 42.50
CA ALA A 69 27.33 24.12 41.40
C ALA A 69 26.07 23.67 40.63
N ASP A 70 26.24 23.26 39.37
CA ASP A 70 25.14 22.74 38.54
C ASP A 70 24.46 21.53 39.19
N GLN A 71 25.26 20.70 39.88
CA GLN A 71 24.80 19.61 40.73
C GLN A 71 25.72 19.47 41.96
N GLY A 72 25.16 19.15 43.13
CA GLY A 72 25.92 18.93 44.38
C GLY A 72 25.80 20.04 45.42
N GLY A 73 25.07 21.11 45.12
CA GLY A 73 24.72 22.17 46.07
C GLY A 73 25.69 23.36 46.06
N ALA A 74 25.65 24.16 47.14
CA ALA A 74 26.47 25.36 47.26
C ALA A 74 27.93 25.03 47.62
N TRP A 75 28.87 25.71 46.97
CA TRP A 75 30.29 25.66 47.33
C TRP A 75 30.52 26.34 48.67
N THR A 76 31.17 25.61 49.58
CA THR A 76 31.70 26.16 50.83
C THR A 76 33.18 26.48 50.64
N VAL A 77 33.53 27.76 50.68
CA VAL A 77 34.92 28.25 50.50
C VAL A 77 35.47 28.82 51.79
N ASN A 78 36.79 28.72 52.00
CA ASN A 78 37.44 29.21 53.23
C ASN A 78 37.84 30.70 53.19
N SER A 79 37.72 31.38 52.04
CA SER A 79 37.95 32.82 51.90
C SER A 79 37.19 33.40 50.70
N ALA A 80 35.96 33.85 50.86
CA ALA A 80 35.09 34.21 49.72
C ALA A 80 35.72 35.23 48.74
N SER A 81 36.42 36.25 49.24
CA SER A 81 37.08 37.26 48.39
C SER A 81 38.25 36.73 47.55
N ALA A 82 38.73 35.52 47.82
CA ALA A 82 39.81 34.88 47.08
C ALA A 82 39.29 33.94 45.97
N PHE A 83 37.96 33.78 45.86
CA PHE A 83 37.31 32.90 44.90
C PHE A 83 36.35 33.71 44.01
N GLY A 84 36.23 33.31 42.75
CA GLY A 84 35.26 33.86 41.81
C GLY A 84 35.00 32.88 40.66
N VAL A 85 34.07 33.18 39.79
CA VAL A 85 33.83 32.42 38.55
C VAL A 85 33.86 33.40 37.40
N ALA A 86 34.70 33.14 36.39
CA ALA A 86 34.85 34.00 35.23
C ALA A 86 35.32 33.17 34.02
N GLY A 87 34.81 33.52 32.84
CA GLY A 87 35.26 32.90 31.58
C GLY A 87 34.99 31.39 31.48
N GLY A 88 33.97 30.88 32.18
CA GLY A 88 33.65 29.45 32.20
C GLY A 88 34.46 28.62 33.19
N ALA A 89 35.23 29.24 34.09
CA ALA A 89 36.04 28.51 35.06
C ALA A 89 35.93 29.07 36.49
N GLY A 90 36.02 28.18 37.48
CA GLY A 90 36.15 28.53 38.88
C GLY A 90 37.56 29.05 39.17
N THR A 91 37.67 30.34 39.49
CA THR A 91 38.94 31.00 39.81
C THR A 91 39.19 31.00 41.31
N LEU A 92 40.44 30.76 41.73
CA LEU A 92 40.90 31.03 43.08
C LEU A 92 42.28 31.69 43.04
N SER A 93 42.54 32.64 43.93
CA SER A 93 43.81 33.37 44.01
C SER A 93 44.42 33.28 45.40
N VAL A 94 45.52 32.53 45.52
CA VAL A 94 46.20 32.31 46.80
C VAL A 94 47.05 33.55 47.11
N PRO A 95 46.70 34.36 48.15
CA PRO A 95 47.23 35.71 48.28
C PRO A 95 48.65 35.77 48.85
N ARG A 96 49.09 34.72 49.56
CA ARG A 96 50.39 34.67 50.25
C ARG A 96 50.98 33.27 50.19
N ALA A 97 52.30 33.19 50.04
CA ALA A 97 53.06 31.96 50.22
C ALA A 97 52.78 31.34 51.60
N GLY A 98 52.68 30.02 51.67
CA GLY A 98 52.38 29.27 52.90
C GLY A 98 50.88 29.14 53.22
N SER A 99 49.99 29.59 52.32
CA SER A 99 48.53 29.55 52.52
C SER A 99 47.86 28.45 51.70
N THR A 100 46.73 27.92 52.21
CA THR A 100 45.83 26.99 51.50
C THR A 100 44.47 27.63 51.29
N LEU A 101 43.94 27.53 50.07
CA LEU A 101 42.54 27.81 49.78
C LEU A 101 41.81 26.51 49.43
N SER A 102 40.57 26.38 49.89
CA SER A 102 39.73 25.20 49.66
C SER A 102 38.29 25.57 49.33
N ALA A 103 37.70 24.80 48.42
CA ALA A 103 36.29 24.83 48.06
C ALA A 103 35.71 23.42 48.16
N ASN A 104 34.61 23.24 48.90
CA ASN A 104 34.00 21.94 49.15
C ASN A 104 32.50 21.94 48.81
N LEU A 105 32.01 20.87 48.20
CA LEU A 105 30.59 20.60 48.01
C LEU A 105 30.07 19.73 49.15
N LEU A 106 29.74 20.37 50.28
CA LEU A 106 29.30 19.69 51.50
C LEU A 106 27.92 19.03 51.37
N GLY A 107 27.15 19.38 50.32
CA GLY A 107 25.89 18.71 50.00
C GLY A 107 26.06 17.31 49.41
N VAL A 108 27.28 16.94 49.00
CA VAL A 108 27.60 15.60 48.51
C VAL A 108 27.78 14.65 49.69
N SER A 109 27.18 13.46 49.61
CA SER A 109 27.39 12.37 50.55
C SER A 109 27.52 11.06 49.77
N SER A 110 28.75 10.59 49.57
CA SER A 110 29.01 9.33 48.88
C SER A 110 30.17 8.56 49.49
N THR A 111 30.05 7.23 49.50
CA THR A 111 31.20 6.33 49.69
C THR A 111 31.95 6.19 48.36
N ASP A 112 31.26 6.09 47.24
CA ASP A 112 31.89 5.75 45.95
C ASP A 112 31.87 6.96 45.02
N THR A 113 33.04 7.44 44.60
CA THR A 113 33.16 8.61 43.72
C THR A 113 34.18 8.40 42.60
N ASP A 114 33.85 8.88 41.42
CA ASP A 114 34.74 9.03 40.26
C ASP A 114 34.71 10.51 39.86
N LEU A 115 35.74 11.24 40.29
CA LEU A 115 35.89 12.68 40.13
C LEU A 115 36.83 12.98 38.98
N THR A 116 36.41 13.86 38.08
CA THR A 116 37.26 14.50 37.08
C THR A 116 37.26 16.01 37.26
N ALA A 117 38.40 16.65 37.03
CA ALA A 117 38.51 18.10 36.96
C ALA A 117 39.79 18.48 36.19
N THR A 118 39.76 19.65 35.55
CA THR A 118 40.93 20.27 34.93
C THR A 118 41.35 21.48 35.75
N VAL A 119 42.67 21.69 35.90
CA VAL A 119 43.22 22.83 36.64
C VAL A 119 44.36 23.50 35.87
N VAL A 120 44.41 24.83 35.93
CA VAL A 120 45.47 25.65 35.32
C VAL A 120 46.07 26.56 36.36
N ALA A 121 47.40 26.78 36.30
CA ALA A 121 48.09 27.80 37.08
C ALA A 121 48.41 29.02 36.20
N ASP A 122 48.18 30.24 36.69
CA ASP A 122 48.39 31.47 35.92
C ASP A 122 49.88 31.80 35.68
N LYS A 123 50.77 31.35 36.58
CA LYS A 123 52.22 31.59 36.51
C LYS A 123 52.99 30.29 36.75
N GLY A 124 54.27 30.32 36.43
CA GLY A 124 55.20 29.21 36.70
C GLY A 124 55.51 29.10 38.19
N GLN A 125 55.84 27.89 38.63
CA GLN A 125 56.00 27.58 40.05
C GLN A 125 57.37 28.09 40.54
N THR A 126 57.44 28.54 41.80
CA THR A 126 58.71 28.93 42.45
C THR A 126 58.86 28.22 43.80
N GLY A 127 60.08 28.22 44.35
CA GLY A 127 60.39 27.53 45.61
C GLY A 127 60.08 26.03 45.53
N SER A 128 59.44 25.48 46.56
CA SER A 128 59.05 24.06 46.63
C SER A 128 57.78 23.73 45.83
N GLY A 129 57.21 24.70 45.10
CA GLY A 129 56.07 24.52 44.21
C GLY A 129 54.71 24.65 44.88
N THR A 130 53.70 24.12 44.18
CA THR A 130 52.28 24.19 44.56
C THR A 130 51.73 22.78 44.75
N HIS A 131 50.82 22.60 45.71
CA HIS A 131 50.07 21.37 45.93
C HIS A 131 48.59 21.60 45.60
N LEU A 132 48.08 20.85 44.62
CA LEU A 132 46.68 20.85 44.20
C LEU A 132 46.07 19.54 44.69
N THR A 133 45.05 19.60 45.55
CA THR A 133 44.44 18.41 46.13
C THR A 133 42.97 18.31 45.77
N PHE A 134 42.60 17.15 45.24
CA PHE A 134 41.24 16.77 44.85
C PHE A 134 40.75 15.73 45.86
N ALA A 135 39.71 16.07 46.61
CA ALA A 135 39.09 15.17 47.58
C ALA A 135 37.90 14.45 46.93
N GLY A 136 38.03 13.13 46.79
CA GLY A 136 36.95 12.26 46.30
C GLY A 136 36.03 11.80 47.44
N ARG A 137 36.51 11.83 48.68
CA ARG A 137 35.71 11.61 49.89
C ARG A 137 36.29 12.43 51.04
N LEU A 138 35.56 13.43 51.52
CA LEU A 138 35.92 14.34 52.60
C LEU A 138 34.99 14.11 53.79
N VAL A 139 35.56 13.74 54.94
CA VAL A 139 34.82 13.55 56.20
C VAL A 139 35.48 14.39 57.29
N GLY A 140 34.82 15.48 57.68
CA GLY A 140 35.42 16.48 58.56
C GLY A 140 36.66 17.11 57.91
N SER A 141 37.83 16.93 58.53
CA SER A 141 39.12 17.40 58.03
C SER A 141 39.97 16.31 57.36
N LEU A 142 39.50 15.07 57.33
CA LEU A 142 40.18 13.94 56.70
C LEU A 142 39.67 13.76 55.28
N GLN A 143 40.52 13.29 54.37
CA GLN A 143 40.11 13.01 52.99
C GLN A 143 40.79 11.78 52.37
N TYR A 144 40.06 11.10 51.51
CA TYR A 144 40.64 10.32 50.42
C TYR A 144 40.71 11.17 49.17
N GLY A 145 41.89 11.23 48.55
CA GLY A 145 42.14 12.21 47.50
C GLY A 145 43.29 11.89 46.56
N ALA A 146 43.49 12.79 45.61
CA ALA A 146 44.64 12.87 44.72
C ALA A 146 45.36 14.20 44.98
N LYS A 147 46.69 14.17 45.08
CA LYS A 147 47.54 15.36 45.22
C LYS A 147 48.48 15.48 44.05
N VAL A 148 48.28 16.51 43.24
CA VAL A 148 49.20 16.92 42.18
C VAL A 148 50.14 17.98 42.73
N ARG A 149 51.45 17.80 42.57
CA ARG A 149 52.44 18.84 42.89
C ARG A 149 53.07 19.36 41.63
N LEU A 150 52.98 20.67 41.41
CA LEU A 150 53.67 21.37 40.33
C LEU A 150 54.95 21.99 40.91
N LEU A 151 56.10 21.69 40.31
CA LEU A 151 57.42 22.09 40.82
C LEU A 151 58.06 23.18 39.95
N ALA A 152 59.01 23.92 40.53
CA ALA A 152 59.63 25.09 39.89
C ALA A 152 60.46 24.76 38.63
N ASN A 153 60.89 23.50 38.48
CA ASN A 153 61.58 23.01 37.29
C ASN A 153 60.61 22.56 36.17
N GLY A 154 59.30 22.83 36.31
CA GLY A 154 58.28 22.42 35.34
C GLY A 154 57.87 20.95 35.44
N THR A 155 58.35 20.18 36.42
CA THR A 155 57.89 18.80 36.62
C THR A 155 56.62 18.76 37.46
N ALA A 156 55.76 17.76 37.21
CA ALA A 156 54.60 17.47 38.04
C ALA A 156 54.70 16.07 38.65
N THR A 157 54.20 15.91 39.88
CA THR A 157 54.07 14.60 40.54
C THR A 157 52.66 14.36 41.02
N LEU A 158 52.24 13.10 41.09
CA LEU A 158 50.93 12.68 41.58
C LEU A 158 51.08 11.66 42.71
N ALA A 159 50.32 11.84 43.80
CA ALA A 159 50.21 10.88 44.89
C ALA A 159 48.75 10.73 45.34
N THR A 160 48.41 9.59 45.93
CA THR A 160 47.15 9.43 46.67
C THR A 160 47.22 10.14 48.02
N VAL A 161 46.06 10.52 48.55
CA VAL A 161 45.90 11.12 49.89
C VAL A 161 45.04 10.20 50.75
N ASP A 162 45.48 9.98 51.99
CA ASP A 162 44.77 9.24 53.03
C ASP A 162 44.84 10.02 54.33
N GLY A 163 43.71 10.63 54.71
CA GLY A 163 43.65 11.57 55.83
C GLY A 163 44.48 12.81 55.55
N SER A 164 45.50 13.06 56.38
CA SER A 164 46.48 14.13 56.20
C SER A 164 47.76 13.68 55.47
N ALA A 165 47.95 12.37 55.27
CA ALA A 165 49.15 11.80 54.68
C ALA A 165 49.05 11.71 53.14
N SER A 166 50.20 11.75 52.48
CA SER A 166 50.31 11.47 51.04
C SER A 166 51.12 10.20 50.82
N GLY A 167 50.66 9.37 49.88
CA GLY A 167 51.39 8.18 49.46
C GLY A 167 52.64 8.51 48.64
N THR A 168 53.27 7.47 48.11
CA THR A 168 54.44 7.60 47.23
C THR A 168 54.06 8.39 45.98
N ALA A 169 54.80 9.48 45.72
CA ALA A 169 54.57 10.33 44.56
C ALA A 169 55.23 9.74 43.30
N VAL A 170 54.52 9.79 42.19
CA VAL A 170 54.99 9.38 40.85
C VAL A 170 55.12 10.61 39.96
N THR A 171 56.23 10.74 39.23
CA THR A 171 56.43 11.82 38.27
C THR A 171 55.55 11.63 37.04
N LEU A 172 54.80 12.65 36.67
CA LEU A 172 53.96 12.65 35.47
C LEU A 172 54.82 12.88 34.22
N PRO A 173 54.47 12.26 33.08
CA PRO A 173 55.16 12.51 31.82
C PRO A 173 54.92 13.95 31.34
N GLY A 174 55.97 14.59 30.81
CA GLY A 174 55.92 15.94 30.24
C GLY A 174 56.38 17.05 31.19
N THR A 175 56.20 18.30 30.74
CA THR A 175 56.51 19.52 31.49
C THR A 175 55.25 20.36 31.63
N PHE A 176 55.09 21.03 32.77
CA PHE A 176 53.91 21.79 33.17
C PHE A 176 54.31 23.19 33.63
N GLY A 177 54.17 24.17 32.74
CA GLY A 177 54.46 25.58 32.93
C GLY A 177 53.23 26.43 33.23
N ALA A 178 53.40 27.75 33.15
CA ALA A 178 52.32 28.72 33.30
C ALA A 178 51.30 28.55 32.16
N GLY A 179 50.01 28.52 32.49
CA GLY A 179 48.94 28.35 31.50
C GLY A 179 48.73 26.91 31.02
N ASP A 180 49.61 25.97 31.39
CA ASP A 180 49.41 24.56 31.06
C ASP A 180 48.33 23.95 31.96
N ALA A 181 47.38 23.27 31.33
CA ALA A 181 46.26 22.64 32.00
C ALA A 181 46.59 21.19 32.39
N VAL A 182 46.21 20.80 33.61
CA VAL A 182 46.34 19.44 34.13
C VAL A 182 44.96 18.84 34.32
N SER A 183 44.66 17.77 33.58
CA SER A 183 43.46 16.97 33.80
C SER A 183 43.73 15.91 34.87
N VAL A 184 42.80 15.75 35.80
CA VAL A 184 42.89 14.81 36.91
C VAL A 184 41.65 13.95 36.95
N ARG A 185 41.83 12.64 37.13
CA ARG A 185 40.77 11.69 37.48
C ARG A 185 41.12 10.95 38.76
N LEU A 186 40.20 10.94 39.71
CA LEU A 186 40.32 10.30 41.01
C LEU A 186 39.13 9.39 41.24
N GLN A 187 39.38 8.13 41.58
CA GLN A 187 38.34 7.20 41.97
C GLN A 187 38.55 6.70 43.41
N VAL A 188 37.48 6.74 44.19
CA VAL A 188 37.38 6.24 45.56
C VAL A 188 36.25 5.21 45.60
N THR A 189 36.55 3.96 45.98
CA THR A 189 35.56 2.87 46.01
C THR A 189 35.63 2.01 47.26
N GLY A 190 34.47 1.56 47.74
CA GLY A 190 34.32 0.61 48.85
C GLY A 190 34.50 1.22 50.24
N THR A 191 34.21 0.42 51.25
CA THR A 191 34.40 0.74 52.67
C THR A 191 35.07 -0.46 53.36
N ALA A 192 36.14 -0.21 54.12
CA ALA A 192 36.89 -1.19 54.91
C ALA A 192 37.33 -2.49 54.18
N PRO A 193 38.31 -2.43 53.24
CA PRO A 193 39.12 -1.27 52.87
C PRO A 193 38.51 -0.45 51.73
N THR A 194 38.78 0.86 51.75
CA THR A 194 38.55 1.77 50.62
C THR A 194 39.72 1.68 49.64
N THR A 195 39.44 1.58 48.35
CA THR A 195 40.44 1.72 47.28
C THR A 195 40.46 3.18 46.80
N VAL A 196 41.66 3.76 46.70
CA VAL A 196 41.87 5.12 46.18
C VAL A 196 42.87 5.03 45.03
N ARG A 197 42.47 5.50 43.85
CA ARG A 197 43.32 5.49 42.66
C ARG A 197 43.16 6.76 41.86
N ALA A 198 44.26 7.25 41.29
CA ALA A 198 44.27 8.50 40.57
C ALA A 198 45.22 8.47 39.38
N LYS A 199 44.91 9.30 38.39
CA LYS A 199 45.76 9.60 37.24
C LYS A 199 45.63 11.07 36.89
N ALA A 200 46.70 11.64 36.37
CA ALA A 200 46.76 13.03 35.94
C ALA A 200 47.64 13.14 34.70
N TRP A 201 47.28 14.03 33.78
CA TRP A 201 47.96 14.21 32.50
C TRP A 201 47.80 15.65 32.00
N ALA A 202 48.62 16.04 31.02
CA ALA A 202 48.45 17.33 30.35
C ALA A 202 47.13 17.35 29.57
N ALA A 203 46.30 18.37 29.79
CA ALA A 203 45.02 18.49 29.09
C ALA A 203 45.27 18.61 27.57
N GLY A 204 44.40 18.01 26.76
CA GLY A 204 44.58 17.88 25.32
C GLY A 204 45.41 16.66 24.87
N SER A 205 46.08 15.97 25.81
CA SER A 205 46.63 14.62 25.57
C SER A 205 45.59 13.53 25.88
N SER A 206 45.81 12.31 25.39
CA SER A 206 44.95 11.17 25.70
C SER A 206 45.00 10.78 27.18
N GLU A 207 43.83 10.48 27.76
CA GLU A 207 43.73 9.94 29.12
C GLU A 207 44.52 8.62 29.23
N PRO A 208 45.42 8.46 30.22
CA PRO A 208 46.13 7.21 30.42
C PRO A 208 45.18 6.03 30.68
N ALA A 209 45.44 4.89 30.04
CA ALA A 209 44.63 3.68 30.24
C ALA A 209 44.77 3.14 31.68
N GLU A 210 46.00 3.10 32.19
CA GLU A 210 46.32 2.61 33.53
C GLU A 210 46.21 3.72 34.60
N TRP A 211 45.89 3.32 35.83
CA TRP A 211 45.94 4.21 36.98
C TRP A 211 47.38 4.48 37.38
N THR A 212 47.77 5.76 37.46
CA THR A 212 49.15 6.17 37.79
C THR A 212 49.51 5.82 39.24
N VAL A 213 48.57 6.00 40.17
CA VAL A 213 48.73 5.66 41.58
C VAL A 213 47.50 4.94 42.08
N THR A 214 47.68 3.94 42.94
CA THR A 214 46.61 3.18 43.60
C THR A 214 47.05 2.81 45.00
N THR A 215 46.13 2.92 45.97
CA THR A 215 46.32 2.45 47.34
C THR A 215 45.01 1.87 47.88
N THR A 216 45.11 1.09 48.96
CA THR A 216 43.97 0.66 49.76
C THR A 216 44.16 1.14 51.19
N SER A 217 43.05 1.50 51.85
CA SER A 217 43.09 2.09 53.19
C SER A 217 41.90 1.68 54.04
N ALA A 218 42.14 1.52 55.34
CA ALA A 218 41.13 1.24 56.35
C ALA A 218 41.04 2.35 57.41
N THR A 219 41.51 3.57 57.10
CA THR A 219 41.43 4.73 58.01
C THR A 219 40.00 4.93 58.54
N ALA A 220 39.78 4.70 59.84
CA ALA A 220 38.45 4.56 60.42
C ALA A 220 37.53 5.76 60.13
N GLY A 221 38.05 6.99 60.27
CA GLY A 221 37.29 8.22 60.04
C GLY A 221 36.90 8.50 58.58
N LEU A 222 37.36 7.67 57.63
CA LEU A 222 37.09 7.82 56.20
C LEU A 222 36.26 6.69 55.59
N GLN A 223 35.79 5.73 56.39
CA GLN A 223 34.97 4.61 55.90
C GLN A 223 33.48 4.92 55.76
N THR A 224 33.05 6.16 56.05
CA THR A 224 31.67 6.62 55.90
C THR A 224 31.52 7.50 54.65
N ALA A 225 30.28 7.71 54.19
CA ALA A 225 30.00 8.64 53.10
C ALA A 225 30.50 10.06 53.44
N GLY A 226 31.05 10.76 52.43
CA GLY A 226 31.63 12.09 52.61
C GLY A 226 31.39 13.01 51.42
N ALA A 227 31.81 14.26 51.59
CA ALA A 227 31.76 15.33 50.59
C ALA A 227 32.89 15.21 49.56
N VAL A 228 32.91 16.12 48.59
CA VAL A 228 34.02 16.31 47.63
C VAL A 228 34.56 17.73 47.70
N GLY A 229 35.81 17.93 47.27
CA GLY A 229 36.43 19.24 47.36
C GLY A 229 37.69 19.42 46.54
N LEU A 230 38.06 20.68 46.35
CA LEU A 230 39.22 21.13 45.59
C LEU A 230 40.03 22.09 46.47
N SER A 231 41.35 21.98 46.45
CA SER A 231 42.21 22.88 47.21
C SER A 231 43.54 23.15 46.53
N ALA A 232 44.08 24.34 46.76
CA ALA A 232 45.39 24.77 46.29
C ALA A 232 46.20 25.34 47.46
N TYR A 233 47.40 24.82 47.63
CA TYR A 233 48.40 25.32 48.57
C TYR A 233 49.64 25.79 47.82
N VAL A 234 50.11 26.99 48.14
CA VAL A 234 51.33 27.58 47.60
C VAL A 234 52.42 27.51 48.68
N SER A 235 53.58 26.92 48.37
CA SER A 235 54.67 26.75 49.34
C SER A 235 55.08 28.07 49.99
N GLY A 236 55.45 28.04 51.28
CA GLY A 236 56.03 29.17 52.00
C GLY A 236 57.35 29.69 51.41
N SER A 237 58.01 28.89 50.57
CA SER A 237 59.24 29.26 49.85
C SER A 237 58.98 29.89 48.47
N ALA A 238 57.72 30.03 48.05
CA ALA A 238 57.37 30.65 46.78
C ALA A 238 57.58 32.17 46.82
N THR A 239 58.11 32.73 45.74
CA THR A 239 58.45 34.16 45.61
C THR A 239 57.50 34.94 44.71
N ASN A 240 56.51 34.29 44.10
CA ASN A 240 55.65 34.87 43.07
C ASN A 240 54.15 34.93 43.44
N ALA A 241 53.82 34.93 44.74
CA ALA A 241 52.45 35.18 45.19
C ALA A 241 52.00 36.63 44.87
N PRO A 242 50.71 36.89 44.58
CA PRO A 242 49.61 35.92 44.53
C PRO A 242 49.70 34.99 43.30
N LEU A 243 49.30 33.74 43.49
CA LEU A 243 49.24 32.72 42.44
C LEU A 243 47.79 32.29 42.26
N ALA A 244 47.29 32.38 41.02
CA ALA A 244 45.91 32.09 40.68
C ALA A 244 45.77 30.75 39.97
N PHE A 245 44.63 30.09 40.22
CA PHE A 245 44.27 28.83 39.59
C PHE A 245 42.87 28.92 39.02
N THR A 246 42.66 28.29 37.89
CA THR A 246 41.34 28.08 37.31
C THR A 246 41.02 26.60 37.30
N TYR A 247 39.81 26.26 37.74
CA TYR A 247 39.25 24.91 37.69
C TYR A 247 38.09 24.88 36.72
N ASP A 248 38.04 23.82 35.91
CA ASP A 248 36.98 23.60 34.92
C ASP A 248 36.65 22.11 34.82
N ASP A 249 35.55 21.78 34.14
CA ASP A 249 35.09 20.41 33.86
C ASP A 249 34.95 19.54 35.12
N LEU A 250 34.46 20.11 36.23
CA LEU A 250 34.22 19.30 37.43
C LEU A 250 33.04 18.35 37.17
N SER A 251 33.31 17.05 37.23
CA SER A 251 32.28 16.00 37.22
C SER A 251 32.59 14.97 38.29
N VAL A 252 31.59 14.62 39.10
CA VAL A 252 31.66 13.58 40.12
C VAL A 252 30.50 12.62 39.90
N ARG A 253 30.82 11.38 39.56
CA ARG A 253 29.84 10.29 39.42
C ARG A 253 30.01 9.27 40.54
N ALA A 254 29.00 8.44 40.76
CA ALA A 254 29.19 7.24 41.56
C ALA A 254 30.23 6.34 40.88
N ALA A 255 31.17 5.77 41.63
CA ALA A 255 32.13 4.82 41.07
C ALA A 255 31.58 3.39 40.96
N THR A 256 30.45 3.11 41.61
CA THR A 256 29.69 1.86 41.49
C THR A 256 28.37 2.12 40.76
N PRO A 257 27.98 1.27 39.80
CA PRO A 257 26.73 1.46 39.07
C PRO A 257 25.52 1.10 39.95
N LYS A 258 24.38 1.74 39.68
CA LYS A 258 23.09 1.42 40.28
C LYS A 258 22.23 0.65 39.29
N ALA A 259 21.66 -0.48 39.72
CA ALA A 259 20.65 -1.21 38.94
C ALA A 259 19.28 -0.53 39.02
N ILE A 260 18.64 -0.31 37.86
CA ILE A 260 17.30 0.26 37.73
C ILE A 260 16.43 -0.74 36.95
N PRO A 261 15.20 -1.08 37.42
CA PRO A 261 14.28 -1.92 36.66
C PRO A 261 13.95 -1.28 35.30
N ASN A 262 14.01 -2.05 34.23
CA ASN A 262 13.56 -1.62 32.91
C ASN A 262 12.03 -1.55 32.87
N ALA A 263 11.47 -0.48 32.31
CA ALA A 263 10.05 -0.46 31.97
C ALA A 263 9.76 -1.41 30.81
N VAL A 264 8.53 -1.90 30.68
CA VAL A 264 8.13 -2.71 29.51
C VAL A 264 7.58 -1.75 28.46
N PRO A 265 7.98 -1.86 27.17
CA PRO A 265 7.48 -0.97 26.14
C PRO A 265 5.99 -1.23 25.90
N THR A 266 5.26 -0.18 25.54
CA THR A 266 3.85 -0.25 25.16
C THR A 266 3.73 -0.26 23.64
N ALA A 267 3.19 -1.35 23.08
CA ALA A 267 2.89 -1.46 21.66
C ALA A 267 1.59 -0.70 21.32
N ALA A 268 1.59 0.05 20.22
CA ALA A 268 0.42 0.74 19.69
C ALA A 268 0.25 0.41 18.21
N ILE A 269 -0.99 0.25 17.75
CA ILE A 269 -1.31 -0.07 16.35
C ILE A 269 -2.35 0.93 15.84
N SER A 270 -2.07 1.54 14.70
CA SER A 270 -3.06 2.21 13.86
C SER A 270 -3.15 1.54 12.48
N THR A 271 -4.34 1.56 11.89
CA THR A 271 -4.62 0.85 10.64
C THR A 271 -5.50 1.69 9.72
N SER A 272 -5.21 1.66 8.42
CA SER A 272 -6.11 2.11 7.36
C SER A 272 -6.23 1.02 6.30
N VAL A 273 -7.40 0.91 5.68
CA VAL A 273 -7.67 -0.14 4.68
C VAL A 273 -8.20 0.51 3.41
N ASP A 274 -7.64 0.11 2.29
CA ASP A 274 -8.14 0.37 0.94
C ASP A 274 -8.32 -0.98 0.22
N ASP A 275 -9.57 -1.38 0.03
CA ASP A 275 -9.94 -2.71 -0.46
C ASP A 275 -9.20 -3.84 0.26
N LEU A 276 -8.31 -4.55 -0.46
CA LEU A 276 -7.53 -5.67 0.04
C LEU A 276 -6.21 -5.27 0.69
N THR A 277 -5.85 -3.99 0.64
CA THR A 277 -4.58 -3.48 1.14
C THR A 277 -4.79 -2.77 2.48
N ALA A 278 -4.05 -3.20 3.50
CA ALA A 278 -3.99 -2.54 4.79
C ALA A 278 -2.64 -1.84 4.96
N SER A 279 -2.69 -0.57 5.32
CA SER A 279 -1.53 0.16 5.85
C SER A 279 -1.57 0.08 7.37
N LEU A 280 -0.50 -0.44 7.95
CA LEU A 280 -0.34 -0.62 9.39
C LEU A 280 0.75 0.34 9.87
N ASP A 281 0.61 0.85 11.09
CA ASP A 281 1.62 1.72 11.69
C ASP A 281 1.75 1.42 13.18
N GLY A 282 2.97 1.07 13.58
CA GLY A 282 3.38 0.79 14.95
C GLY A 282 4.23 1.89 15.57
N SER A 283 4.54 2.96 14.83
CA SER A 283 5.48 4.02 15.23
C SER A 283 5.06 4.80 16.47
N ALA A 284 3.78 4.75 16.83
CA ALA A 284 3.27 5.31 18.08
C ALA A 284 3.60 4.46 19.33
N SER A 285 4.25 3.30 19.16
CA SER A 285 4.75 2.49 20.28
C SER A 285 5.82 3.25 21.06
N ALA A 286 5.83 3.10 22.38
CA ALA A 286 6.66 3.93 23.25
C ALA A 286 7.26 3.12 24.39
N ASP A 287 8.40 3.59 24.86
CA ASP A 287 9.05 3.12 26.08
C ASP A 287 9.34 4.33 26.97
N THR A 288 9.01 4.23 28.26
CA THR A 288 9.02 5.39 29.16
C THR A 288 10.40 5.73 29.70
N ASP A 289 11.30 4.75 29.72
CA ASP A 289 12.67 4.92 30.17
C ASP A 289 13.70 4.67 29.05
N GLY A 290 13.28 4.21 27.87
CA GLY A 290 14.14 3.92 26.74
C GLY A 290 13.56 4.29 25.36
N THR A 291 13.98 3.53 24.35
CA THR A 291 13.58 3.66 22.94
C THR A 291 13.22 2.30 22.36
N ILE A 292 12.33 2.27 21.37
CA ILE A 292 11.98 1.03 20.67
C ILE A 292 13.14 0.62 19.74
N HIS A 293 13.65 -0.58 19.94
CA HIS A 293 14.74 -1.16 19.16
C HIS A 293 14.25 -1.89 17.90
N SER A 294 13.13 -2.61 17.98
CA SER A 294 12.62 -3.39 16.83
C SER A 294 11.11 -3.65 16.87
N TYR A 295 10.56 -3.92 15.68
CA TYR A 295 9.16 -4.27 15.43
C TYR A 295 9.07 -5.67 14.83
N ALA A 296 8.07 -6.45 15.22
CA ALA A 296 7.73 -7.73 14.65
C ALA A 296 6.22 -7.87 14.53
N TRP A 297 5.72 -7.98 13.31
CA TRP A 297 4.30 -8.12 12.98
C TRP A 297 3.97 -9.56 12.60
N ASP A 298 2.86 -10.06 13.12
CA ASP A 298 2.08 -11.16 12.55
C ASP A 298 0.85 -10.54 11.89
N LEU A 299 0.71 -10.73 10.57
CA LEU A 299 -0.32 -10.10 9.76
C LEU A 299 -1.63 -10.90 9.73
N GLY A 300 -1.70 -12.03 10.45
CA GLY A 300 -2.94 -12.80 10.64
C GLY A 300 -3.32 -13.71 9.48
N ASP A 301 -2.55 -13.73 8.38
CA ASP A 301 -2.71 -14.61 7.21
C ASP A 301 -1.53 -15.57 7.00
N GLY A 302 -0.64 -15.67 8.01
CA GLY A 302 0.59 -16.46 7.97
C GLY A 302 1.81 -15.71 7.45
N THR A 303 1.67 -14.42 7.10
CA THR A 303 2.80 -13.56 6.73
C THR A 303 3.24 -12.65 7.89
N THR A 304 4.48 -12.14 7.82
CA THR A 304 5.11 -11.34 8.89
C THR A 304 5.84 -10.13 8.32
N SER A 305 6.07 -9.10 9.15
CA SER A 305 6.89 -7.94 8.79
C SER A 305 7.74 -7.42 9.96
N THR A 306 8.86 -6.75 9.66
CA THR A 306 9.70 -6.05 10.65
C THR A 306 9.74 -4.54 10.45
N SER A 307 8.99 -4.01 9.48
CA SER A 307 8.86 -2.57 9.27
C SER A 307 8.06 -1.93 10.42
N ALA A 308 8.39 -0.71 10.81
CA ALA A 308 7.57 0.06 11.75
C ALA A 308 6.19 0.38 11.17
N ALA A 309 6.11 0.59 9.85
CA ALA A 309 4.87 0.85 9.12
C ALA A 309 4.81 -0.03 7.85
N PRO A 310 4.34 -1.29 7.96
CA PRO A 310 4.18 -2.15 6.79
C PRO A 310 2.89 -1.87 6.03
N GLU A 311 2.96 -2.02 4.72
CA GLU A 311 1.79 -2.15 3.85
C GLU A 311 1.62 -3.64 3.49
N HIS A 312 0.40 -4.16 3.56
CA HIS A 312 0.11 -5.57 3.27
C HIS A 312 -1.17 -5.75 2.47
N THR A 313 -1.13 -6.56 1.42
CA THR A 313 -2.29 -6.90 0.60
C THR A 313 -2.75 -8.33 0.86
N TYR A 314 -3.96 -8.48 1.38
CA TYR A 314 -4.57 -9.78 1.63
C TYR A 314 -5.14 -10.39 0.35
N ARG A 315 -5.07 -11.71 0.23
CA ARG A 315 -5.59 -12.42 -0.96
C ARG A 315 -7.11 -12.51 -1.02
N THR A 316 -7.78 -12.40 0.12
CA THR A 316 -9.23 -12.61 0.22
C THR A 316 -9.83 -11.61 1.19
N ALA A 317 -11.02 -11.11 0.87
CA ALA A 317 -11.79 -10.27 1.79
C ALA A 317 -12.08 -11.03 3.09
N GLY A 318 -12.00 -10.34 4.23
CA GLY A 318 -12.17 -10.97 5.54
C GLY A 318 -11.63 -10.12 6.67
N SER A 319 -11.71 -10.65 7.89
CA SER A 319 -11.16 -10.03 9.10
C SER A 319 -9.92 -10.81 9.56
N TYR A 320 -8.81 -10.10 9.76
CA TYR A 320 -7.50 -10.65 10.11
C TYR A 320 -7.03 -10.10 11.46
N PRO A 321 -6.62 -10.95 12.41
CA PRO A 321 -6.04 -10.50 13.68
C PRO A 321 -4.57 -10.14 13.50
N VAL A 322 -4.26 -8.86 13.37
CA VAL A 322 -2.89 -8.35 13.24
C VAL A 322 -2.29 -8.14 14.62
N THR A 323 -1.12 -8.71 14.88
CA THR A 323 -0.40 -8.59 16.16
C THR A 323 0.95 -7.91 15.96
N LEU A 324 1.21 -6.85 16.71
CA LEU A 324 2.52 -6.19 16.79
C LEU A 324 3.21 -6.58 18.10
N LYS A 325 4.47 -7.00 17.99
CA LYS A 325 5.42 -7.11 19.09
C LYS A 325 6.53 -6.08 18.91
N VAL A 326 6.77 -5.24 19.92
CA VAL A 326 7.89 -4.31 19.97
C VAL A 326 8.92 -4.77 21.00
N THR A 327 10.19 -4.53 20.74
CA THR A 327 11.31 -4.78 21.68
C THR A 327 12.04 -3.46 21.93
N ASP A 328 12.31 -3.12 23.18
CA ASP A 328 13.07 -1.90 23.54
C ASP A 328 14.59 -2.11 23.45
N ASN A 329 15.36 -1.05 23.73
CA ASN A 329 16.84 -1.07 23.72
C ASN A 329 17.45 -1.90 24.87
N ASP A 330 16.67 -2.32 25.85
CA ASP A 330 17.09 -3.12 27.00
C ASP A 330 16.61 -4.59 26.91
N GLY A 331 15.89 -4.94 25.83
CA GLY A 331 15.45 -6.28 25.47
C GLY A 331 14.08 -6.69 26.00
N SER A 332 13.34 -5.81 26.67
CA SER A 332 11.96 -6.11 27.08
C SER A 332 11.00 -5.94 25.92
N THR A 333 9.85 -6.63 25.98
CA THR A 333 8.91 -6.69 24.85
C THR A 333 7.48 -6.40 25.25
N GLY A 334 6.77 -5.65 24.41
CA GLY A 334 5.34 -5.37 24.53
C GLY A 334 4.58 -5.85 23.30
N THR A 335 3.30 -6.17 23.46
CA THR A 335 2.46 -6.69 22.37
C THR A 335 1.08 -6.03 22.32
N ALA A 336 0.57 -5.80 21.11
CA ALA A 336 -0.79 -5.34 20.85
C ALA A 336 -1.41 -6.14 19.70
N THR A 337 -2.73 -6.29 19.69
CA THR A 337 -3.49 -6.98 18.62
C THR A 337 -4.66 -6.11 18.18
N SER A 338 -4.88 -6.00 16.86
CA SER A 338 -6.00 -5.29 16.25
C SER A 338 -6.66 -6.15 15.17
N THR A 339 -7.97 -6.03 14.99
CA THR A 339 -8.69 -6.73 13.91
C THR A 339 -8.78 -5.82 12.69
N VAL A 340 -8.13 -6.22 11.59
CA VAL A 340 -8.19 -5.52 10.31
C VAL A 340 -9.20 -6.20 9.42
N THR A 341 -10.22 -5.47 8.96
CA THR A 341 -11.21 -5.99 8.01
C THR A 341 -10.98 -5.41 6.64
N VAL A 342 -10.72 -6.27 5.66
CA VAL A 342 -10.47 -5.91 4.27
C VAL A 342 -11.59 -6.40 3.37
N THR A 343 -11.92 -5.62 2.36
CA THR A 343 -13.02 -5.90 1.42
C THR A 343 -12.47 -6.11 0.02
N ALA A 344 -13.15 -6.92 -0.79
CA ALA A 344 -12.74 -7.06 -2.19
C ALA A 344 -12.99 -5.72 -2.93
N PRO A 345 -12.12 -5.33 -3.86
CA PRO A 345 -12.34 -4.16 -4.70
C PRO A 345 -13.66 -4.29 -5.44
N VAL A 346 -14.40 -3.18 -5.51
CA VAL A 346 -15.65 -3.10 -6.27
C VAL A 346 -15.32 -3.40 -7.74
N PRO A 347 -15.87 -4.47 -8.35
CA PRO A 347 -15.61 -4.78 -9.74
C PRO A 347 -16.01 -3.60 -10.65
N PRO A 348 -15.25 -3.30 -11.72
CA PRO A 348 -15.65 -2.29 -12.68
C PRO A 348 -16.98 -2.70 -13.33
N VAL A 349 -18.07 -2.04 -12.94
CA VAL A 349 -19.38 -2.24 -13.57
C VAL A 349 -19.45 -1.37 -14.82
N GLY A 350 -19.88 -1.94 -15.94
CA GLY A 350 -19.99 -1.18 -17.20
C GLY A 350 -19.28 -1.80 -18.40
N THR A 351 -18.59 -2.94 -18.23
CA THR A 351 -17.80 -3.57 -19.30
C THR A 351 -18.63 -4.50 -20.18
N THR A 352 -19.70 -5.10 -19.64
CA THR A 352 -20.58 -6.04 -20.38
C THR A 352 -22.00 -5.50 -20.42
N VAL A 353 -22.62 -5.44 -21.60
CA VAL A 353 -24.04 -5.09 -21.74
C VAL A 353 -24.86 -6.35 -21.43
N LEU A 354 -25.61 -6.32 -20.33
CA LEU A 354 -26.51 -7.40 -19.93
C LEU A 354 -27.89 -7.26 -20.57
N ALA A 355 -28.35 -6.02 -20.73
CA ALA A 355 -29.57 -5.73 -21.47
C ALA A 355 -29.51 -4.37 -22.17
N ARG A 356 -30.22 -4.26 -23.29
CA ARG A 356 -30.41 -3.02 -24.02
C ARG A 356 -31.75 -3.05 -24.73
N ASP A 357 -32.50 -1.95 -24.66
CA ASP A 357 -33.73 -1.82 -25.44
C ASP A 357 -33.98 -0.36 -25.81
N ALA A 358 -34.01 -0.09 -27.12
CA ALA A 358 -34.41 1.20 -27.68
C ALA A 358 -35.93 1.29 -27.91
N PHE A 359 -36.67 0.21 -27.67
CA PHE A 359 -38.12 0.10 -27.85
C PHE A 359 -38.59 0.50 -29.25
N GLY A 360 -37.93 -0.02 -30.29
CA GLY A 360 -38.13 0.40 -31.68
C GLY A 360 -39.47 0.00 -32.30
N THR A 361 -39.82 -1.29 -32.28
CA THR A 361 -41.00 -1.81 -32.99
C THR A 361 -42.28 -1.49 -32.22
N ALA A 362 -43.24 -0.83 -32.87
CA ALA A 362 -44.54 -0.53 -32.28
C ALA A 362 -45.34 -1.81 -31.95
N ARG A 363 -45.95 -1.86 -30.76
CA ARG A 363 -46.72 -3.00 -30.24
C ARG A 363 -47.85 -2.52 -29.35
N SER A 364 -49.03 -3.13 -29.46
CA SER A 364 -50.23 -2.74 -28.70
C SER A 364 -50.41 -3.52 -27.39
N ASN A 365 -49.82 -4.71 -27.25
CA ASN A 365 -49.93 -5.56 -26.07
C ASN A 365 -48.56 -6.12 -25.68
N GLY A 366 -47.95 -5.57 -24.64
CA GLY A 366 -46.60 -5.89 -24.20
C GLY A 366 -45.49 -5.16 -24.96
N TRP A 367 -44.26 -5.35 -24.49
CA TRP A 367 -43.06 -4.73 -25.08
C TRP A 367 -42.29 -5.65 -26.03
N GLY A 368 -42.52 -6.97 -25.95
CA GLY A 368 -41.80 -7.97 -26.73
C GLY A 368 -40.45 -8.30 -26.11
N THR A 369 -39.44 -8.49 -26.96
CA THR A 369 -38.06 -8.84 -26.56
C THR A 369 -37.16 -7.62 -26.65
N ALA A 370 -36.32 -7.42 -25.63
CA ALA A 370 -35.29 -6.40 -25.64
C ALA A 370 -34.24 -6.72 -26.72
N THR A 371 -33.57 -5.68 -27.24
CA THR A 371 -32.43 -5.83 -28.17
C THR A 371 -31.33 -6.72 -27.58
N THR A 372 -31.13 -6.63 -26.27
CA THR A 372 -30.29 -7.54 -25.47
C THR A 372 -30.97 -7.75 -24.13
N GLY A 373 -30.90 -8.94 -23.54
CA GLY A 373 -31.49 -9.22 -22.21
C GLY A 373 -32.84 -9.95 -22.20
N GLY A 374 -33.26 -10.49 -23.35
CA GLY A 374 -34.41 -11.42 -23.45
C GLY A 374 -35.79 -10.78 -23.46
N ALA A 375 -36.82 -11.60 -23.24
CA ALA A 375 -38.23 -11.19 -23.30
C ALA A 375 -38.66 -10.40 -22.05
N TRP A 376 -39.43 -9.34 -22.26
CA TRP A 376 -40.04 -8.58 -21.18
C TRP A 376 -41.21 -9.36 -20.56
N THR A 377 -41.17 -9.52 -19.24
CA THR A 377 -42.24 -10.13 -18.44
C THR A 377 -43.03 -9.04 -17.70
N HIS A 378 -44.35 -9.04 -17.89
CA HIS A 378 -45.25 -7.97 -17.40
C HIS A 378 -46.10 -8.44 -16.22
N LEU A 379 -46.30 -7.58 -15.23
CA LEU A 379 -47.27 -7.80 -14.17
C LEU A 379 -48.68 -7.39 -14.63
N GLY A 380 -49.64 -8.31 -14.52
CA GLY A 380 -51.03 -8.09 -14.89
C GLY A 380 -51.30 -8.18 -16.40
N SER A 381 -52.39 -7.57 -16.86
CA SER A 381 -52.77 -7.62 -18.29
C SER A 381 -51.77 -6.89 -19.19
N THR A 382 -51.35 -7.55 -20.27
CA THR A 382 -50.43 -7.02 -21.30
C THR A 382 -51.00 -5.83 -22.05
N ALA A 383 -52.32 -5.60 -22.02
CA ALA A 383 -52.96 -4.41 -22.59
C ALA A 383 -52.57 -3.10 -21.87
N ASN A 384 -52.01 -3.18 -20.66
CA ASN A 384 -51.45 -2.02 -19.96
C ASN A 384 -50.04 -1.66 -20.44
N TYR A 385 -49.46 -2.44 -21.36
CA TYR A 385 -48.10 -2.29 -21.84
C TYR A 385 -48.12 -2.17 -23.36
N SER A 386 -47.45 -1.15 -23.90
CA SER A 386 -47.34 -0.97 -25.34
C SER A 386 -46.00 -0.35 -25.70
N VAL A 387 -45.60 -0.46 -26.97
CA VAL A 387 -44.49 0.29 -27.54
C VAL A 387 -45.04 1.18 -28.62
N ALA A 388 -44.80 2.49 -28.51
CA ALA A 388 -45.23 3.45 -29.52
C ALA A 388 -44.25 4.61 -29.60
N SER A 389 -43.92 5.02 -30.83
CA SER A 389 -43.01 6.14 -31.12
C SER A 389 -41.64 5.99 -30.45
N GLY A 390 -41.08 4.78 -30.38
CA GLY A 390 -39.77 4.51 -29.77
C GLY A 390 -39.75 4.52 -28.24
N ALA A 391 -40.92 4.37 -27.59
CA ALA A 391 -41.02 4.32 -26.13
C ALA A 391 -41.88 3.15 -25.67
N ALA A 392 -41.40 2.43 -24.66
CA ALA A 392 -42.19 1.50 -23.87
C ALA A 392 -43.12 2.28 -22.95
N LYS A 393 -44.40 1.91 -22.91
CA LYS A 393 -45.44 2.59 -22.13
C LYS A 393 -46.03 1.63 -21.11
N GLN A 394 -46.20 2.12 -19.88
CA GLN A 394 -47.03 1.51 -18.84
C GLN A 394 -48.25 2.41 -18.60
N VAL A 395 -49.45 1.88 -18.79
CA VAL A 395 -50.71 2.57 -18.50
C VAL A 395 -51.23 2.11 -17.13
N ILE A 396 -51.36 3.06 -16.22
CA ILE A 396 -51.92 2.86 -14.90
C ILE A 396 -53.37 3.34 -14.95
N SER A 397 -54.31 2.40 -15.17
CA SER A 397 -55.72 2.70 -15.43
C SER A 397 -56.51 3.19 -14.22
N ALA A 398 -56.05 2.90 -13.00
CA ALA A 398 -56.73 3.27 -11.76
C ALA A 398 -55.70 3.66 -10.67
N ALA A 399 -56.12 4.51 -9.75
CA ALA A 399 -55.35 4.83 -8.54
C ALA A 399 -55.14 3.57 -7.68
N GLY A 400 -53.98 3.46 -7.04
CA GLY A 400 -53.58 2.31 -6.23
C GLY A 400 -52.98 1.14 -7.02
N ALA A 401 -52.92 1.23 -8.35
CA ALA A 401 -52.38 0.17 -9.19
C ALA A 401 -50.85 0.28 -9.39
N THR A 402 -50.20 -0.89 -9.48
CA THR A 402 -48.77 -1.05 -9.79
C THR A 402 -48.59 -1.69 -11.17
N ARG A 403 -47.56 -1.28 -11.90
CA ARG A 403 -47.07 -1.90 -13.12
C ARG A 403 -45.61 -2.27 -12.93
N ILE A 404 -45.24 -3.48 -13.36
CA ILE A 404 -43.88 -4.01 -13.30
C ILE A 404 -43.61 -4.66 -14.64
N SER A 405 -42.48 -4.32 -15.24
CA SER A 405 -41.95 -5.02 -16.40
C SER A 405 -40.50 -5.39 -16.12
N SER A 406 -40.14 -6.66 -16.32
CA SER A 406 -38.85 -7.21 -15.92
C SER A 406 -38.17 -7.98 -17.05
N LEU A 407 -36.85 -7.92 -17.08
CA LEU A 407 -36.00 -8.77 -17.92
C LEU A 407 -35.45 -9.89 -17.07
N THR A 408 -36.27 -10.93 -16.88
CA THR A 408 -35.99 -12.08 -16.01
C THR A 408 -34.80 -12.92 -16.47
N SER A 409 -34.37 -12.73 -17.72
CA SER A 409 -33.22 -13.44 -18.28
C SER A 409 -31.86 -12.79 -17.94
N VAL A 410 -31.90 -11.56 -17.42
CA VAL A 410 -30.73 -10.91 -16.83
C VAL A 410 -30.56 -11.49 -15.43
N GLN A 411 -29.38 -12.02 -15.12
CA GLN A 411 -29.05 -12.51 -13.78
C GLN A 411 -27.70 -11.92 -13.36
N ALA A 412 -27.75 -10.87 -12.53
CA ALA A 412 -26.60 -10.03 -12.23
C ALA A 412 -26.38 -9.81 -10.72
N THR A 413 -25.11 -9.96 -10.31
CA THR A 413 -24.56 -9.52 -9.01
C THR A 413 -23.91 -8.14 -9.11
N ALA A 414 -23.92 -7.51 -10.28
CA ALA A 414 -23.57 -6.13 -10.48
C ALA A 414 -24.36 -5.56 -11.68
N SER A 415 -24.97 -4.38 -11.51
CA SER A 415 -25.75 -3.73 -12.57
C SER A 415 -25.52 -2.22 -12.57
N ASP A 416 -25.41 -1.63 -13.75
CA ASP A 416 -25.46 -0.20 -14.02
C ASP A 416 -26.57 0.03 -15.06
N THR A 417 -27.72 0.45 -14.57
CA THR A 417 -28.94 0.60 -15.35
C THR A 417 -29.22 2.07 -15.60
N THR A 418 -29.30 2.45 -16.87
CA THR A 418 -29.71 3.78 -17.32
C THR A 418 -30.98 3.67 -18.16
N VAL A 419 -31.95 4.55 -17.91
CA VAL A 419 -33.19 4.63 -18.70
C VAL A 419 -33.75 6.06 -18.65
N SER A 420 -34.38 6.49 -19.74
CA SER A 420 -35.13 7.74 -19.81
C SER A 420 -36.60 7.51 -19.43
N VAL A 421 -37.17 8.37 -18.59
CA VAL A 421 -38.52 8.26 -18.03
C VAL A 421 -39.31 9.54 -18.29
N THR A 422 -40.54 9.42 -18.78
CA THR A 422 -41.46 10.55 -19.00
C THR A 422 -42.87 10.21 -18.51
N LEU A 423 -43.52 11.13 -17.82
CA LEU A 423 -44.94 11.05 -17.47
C LEU A 423 -45.76 11.86 -18.48
N ASP A 424 -46.94 11.36 -18.89
CA ASP A 424 -47.82 12.08 -19.83
C ASP A 424 -48.57 13.26 -19.20
N LYS A 425 -48.69 13.28 -17.87
CA LYS A 425 -49.44 14.26 -17.09
C LYS A 425 -48.67 14.75 -15.87
N THR A 426 -49.01 15.95 -15.40
CA THR A 426 -48.62 16.43 -14.07
C THR A 426 -49.39 15.65 -13.01
N ILE A 427 -48.73 15.28 -11.91
CA ILE A 427 -49.34 14.51 -10.83
C ILE A 427 -50.36 15.38 -10.05
N ALA A 428 -51.53 14.81 -9.73
CA ALA A 428 -52.61 15.46 -9.01
C ALA A 428 -53.26 14.53 -7.97
N GLY A 429 -53.73 15.10 -6.87
CA GLY A 429 -54.33 14.40 -5.73
C GLY A 429 -53.32 13.73 -4.81
N ALA A 430 -52.45 12.86 -5.35
CA ALA A 430 -51.42 12.16 -4.59
C ALA A 430 -50.25 11.73 -5.49
N ALA A 431 -49.13 11.36 -4.87
CA ALA A 431 -47.85 11.09 -5.55
C ALA A 431 -47.89 9.89 -6.52
N ALA A 432 -47.02 9.92 -7.52
CA ALA A 432 -46.65 8.75 -8.33
C ALA A 432 -45.21 8.33 -8.03
N GLN A 433 -44.93 7.03 -8.07
CA GLN A 433 -43.61 6.47 -7.80
C GLN A 433 -43.13 5.65 -8.98
N ILE A 434 -41.96 5.99 -9.52
CA ILE A 434 -41.29 5.24 -10.58
C ILE A 434 -40.01 4.65 -10.00
N ALA A 435 -39.79 3.34 -10.15
CA ALA A 435 -38.55 2.71 -9.71
C ALA A 435 -37.82 2.06 -10.87
N VAL A 436 -36.52 2.34 -10.95
CA VAL A 436 -35.57 1.63 -11.80
C VAL A 436 -34.85 0.64 -10.91
N VAL A 437 -35.06 -0.65 -11.17
CA VAL A 437 -34.56 -1.72 -10.31
C VAL A 437 -33.29 -2.29 -10.92
N GLY A 438 -32.16 -2.10 -10.24
CA GLY A 438 -30.87 -2.63 -10.66
C GLY A 438 -30.71 -4.13 -10.33
N ARG A 439 -31.38 -4.61 -9.28
CA ARG A 439 -31.36 -6.02 -8.92
C ARG A 439 -32.66 -6.46 -8.25
N VAL A 440 -33.33 -7.44 -8.83
CA VAL A 440 -34.54 -8.11 -8.30
C VAL A 440 -34.16 -9.53 -7.92
N VAL A 441 -34.32 -9.89 -6.65
CA VAL A 441 -34.17 -11.27 -6.17
C VAL A 441 -35.50 -11.71 -5.57
N GLY A 442 -36.17 -12.67 -6.22
CA GLY A 442 -37.55 -13.02 -5.88
C GLY A 442 -38.51 -11.93 -6.33
N THR A 443 -39.19 -11.27 -5.39
CA THR A 443 -40.22 -10.24 -5.68
C THR A 443 -39.74 -8.80 -5.48
N ASP A 444 -38.54 -8.59 -4.94
CA ASP A 444 -38.04 -7.26 -4.58
C ASP A 444 -36.51 -7.18 -4.65
N GLY A 445 -35.90 -6.04 -4.33
CA GLY A 445 -34.45 -5.91 -4.26
C GLY A 445 -33.95 -4.46 -4.21
N TYR A 446 -32.87 -4.17 -4.94
CA TYR A 446 -32.22 -2.85 -4.92
C TYR A 446 -32.70 -1.97 -6.07
N SER A 447 -33.27 -0.81 -5.74
CA SER A 447 -33.81 0.13 -6.73
C SER A 447 -33.54 1.59 -6.40
N ALA A 448 -33.54 2.42 -7.44
CA ALA A 448 -33.70 3.86 -7.32
C ALA A 448 -35.17 4.20 -7.55
N ARG A 449 -35.83 4.82 -6.57
CA ARG A 449 -37.23 5.22 -6.62
C ARG A 449 -37.35 6.73 -6.70
N VAL A 450 -38.07 7.21 -7.71
CA VAL A 450 -38.42 8.61 -7.90
C VAL A 450 -39.88 8.81 -7.52
N LYS A 451 -40.14 9.59 -6.48
CA LYS A 451 -41.49 9.97 -6.02
C LYS A 451 -41.82 11.37 -6.54
N TYR A 452 -42.72 11.45 -7.51
CA TYR A 452 -43.23 12.71 -8.07
C TYR A 452 -44.36 13.26 -7.19
N GLN A 453 -44.25 14.51 -6.76
CA GLN A 453 -45.20 15.17 -5.87
C GLN A 453 -46.17 16.09 -6.64
N THR A 454 -47.26 16.49 -5.98
CA THR A 454 -48.30 17.34 -6.56
C THR A 454 -47.88 18.81 -6.72
N ASP A 455 -46.83 19.23 -6.02
CA ASP A 455 -46.22 20.56 -6.13
C ASP A 455 -45.17 20.66 -7.27
N GLY A 456 -44.98 19.57 -8.03
CA GLY A 456 -44.00 19.50 -9.11
C GLY A 456 -42.57 19.19 -8.66
N THR A 457 -42.33 18.98 -7.36
CA THR A 457 -41.04 18.46 -6.86
C THR A 457 -40.97 16.94 -7.00
N ALA A 458 -39.77 16.39 -6.83
CA ALA A 458 -39.58 14.95 -6.72
C ALA A 458 -38.66 14.58 -5.56
N GLN A 459 -38.70 13.34 -5.11
CA GLN A 459 -37.71 12.77 -4.19
C GLN A 459 -37.06 11.57 -4.84
N LEU A 460 -35.74 11.45 -4.71
CA LEU A 460 -34.98 10.28 -5.10
C LEU A 460 -34.64 9.49 -3.84
N SER A 461 -34.97 8.19 -3.84
CA SER A 461 -34.64 7.26 -2.75
C SER A 461 -33.91 6.04 -3.27
N LEU A 462 -32.87 5.60 -2.58
CA LEU A 462 -32.29 4.26 -2.74
C LEU A 462 -33.06 3.30 -1.85
N MET A 463 -33.54 2.19 -2.42
CA MET A 463 -34.38 1.23 -1.73
C MET A 463 -33.68 -0.12 -1.59
N GLU A 464 -33.83 -0.75 -0.43
CA GLU A 464 -33.60 -2.17 -0.17
C GLU A 464 -34.96 -2.81 0.14
N GLY A 465 -35.55 -3.40 -0.89
CA GLY A 465 -36.93 -3.84 -0.87
C GLY A 465 -37.92 -2.69 -0.64
N GLY A 466 -38.75 -2.83 0.38
CA GLY A 466 -39.66 -1.77 0.84
C GLY A 466 -39.00 -0.65 1.65
N THR A 467 -37.74 -0.81 2.08
CA THR A 467 -37.06 0.10 3.01
C THR A 467 -36.16 1.09 2.27
N ALA A 468 -36.16 2.37 2.67
CA ALA A 468 -35.25 3.37 2.10
C ALA A 468 -33.88 3.32 2.80
N LEU A 469 -32.80 3.15 2.04
CA LEU A 469 -31.41 3.24 2.50
C LEU A 469 -30.94 4.69 2.61
N ALA A 470 -31.35 5.53 1.65
CA ALA A 470 -31.05 6.96 1.61
C ALA A 470 -32.11 7.68 0.78
N THR A 471 -32.42 8.94 1.12
CA THR A 471 -33.38 9.78 0.39
C THR A 471 -32.84 11.19 0.26
N THR A 472 -33.07 11.82 -0.90
CA THR A 472 -32.81 13.25 -1.12
C THR A 472 -33.98 13.90 -1.86
N SER A 473 -34.26 15.15 -1.54
CA SER A 473 -35.25 15.96 -2.26
C SER A 473 -34.62 16.53 -3.53
N LEU A 474 -35.34 16.38 -4.64
CA LEU A 474 -35.03 17.04 -5.89
C LEU A 474 -35.86 18.34 -5.99
N GLY A 475 -35.33 19.33 -6.69
CA GLY A 475 -36.08 20.55 -7.01
C GLY A 475 -37.27 20.28 -7.95
N THR A 476 -37.76 21.32 -8.62
CA THR A 476 -38.84 21.18 -9.61
C THR A 476 -38.41 20.26 -10.75
N VAL A 477 -39.16 19.17 -10.94
CA VAL A 477 -39.02 18.28 -12.09
C VAL A 477 -40.13 18.61 -13.07
N ALA A 478 -39.78 19.31 -14.16
CA ALA A 478 -40.77 19.82 -15.11
C ALA A 478 -41.70 18.70 -15.61
N ALA A 479 -43.01 18.92 -15.46
CA ALA A 479 -44.01 17.96 -15.93
C ALA A 479 -43.83 17.66 -17.42
N LYS A 480 -44.08 16.41 -17.81
CA LYS A 480 -43.93 15.92 -19.20
C LYS A 480 -42.52 15.97 -19.79
N SER A 481 -41.52 16.37 -19.02
CA SER A 481 -40.12 16.33 -19.47
C SER A 481 -39.50 14.97 -19.22
N ALA A 482 -38.68 14.51 -20.17
CA ALA A 482 -37.93 13.27 -20.04
C ALA A 482 -36.81 13.44 -19.00
N GLN A 483 -36.71 12.50 -18.07
CA GLN A 483 -35.68 12.43 -17.04
C GLN A 483 -34.83 11.18 -17.26
N GLN A 484 -33.52 11.34 -17.25
CA GLN A 484 -32.59 10.22 -17.21
C GLN A 484 -32.45 9.76 -15.78
N VAL A 485 -32.55 8.44 -15.57
CA VAL A 485 -32.33 7.79 -14.28
C VAL A 485 -31.22 6.79 -14.47
N ARG A 486 -30.15 6.91 -13.67
CA ARG A 486 -29.07 5.93 -13.59
C ARG A 486 -29.02 5.36 -12.19
N VAL A 487 -29.05 4.04 -12.08
CA VAL A 487 -28.88 3.28 -10.83
C VAL A 487 -27.75 2.27 -11.00
N GLN A 488 -26.86 2.22 -10.02
CA GLN A 488 -25.83 1.21 -9.97
C GLN A 488 -25.91 0.40 -8.67
N VAL A 489 -25.82 -0.92 -8.78
CA VAL A 489 -25.91 -1.89 -7.68
C VAL A 489 -24.73 -2.84 -7.81
N VAL A 490 -23.79 -2.86 -6.86
CA VAL A 490 -22.52 -3.59 -6.98
C VAL A 490 -22.15 -4.27 -5.68
N GLY A 491 -21.58 -5.47 -5.76
CA GLY A 491 -21.14 -6.24 -4.58
C GLY A 491 -22.21 -7.21 -4.07
N THR A 492 -21.78 -8.11 -3.17
CA THR A 492 -22.60 -9.20 -2.62
C THR A 492 -22.37 -9.45 -1.12
N ALA A 493 -21.62 -8.61 -0.40
CA ALA A 493 -21.49 -8.62 1.06
C ALA A 493 -20.49 -7.54 1.52
N PRO A 494 -20.89 -6.27 1.62
CA PRO A 494 -22.22 -5.72 1.38
C PRO A 494 -22.46 -5.32 -0.10
N THR A 495 -23.67 -4.85 -0.43
CA THR A 495 -24.01 -4.28 -1.75
C THR A 495 -23.97 -2.75 -1.68
N THR A 496 -23.18 -2.10 -2.53
CA THR A 496 -23.25 -0.65 -2.76
C THR A 496 -24.35 -0.32 -3.77
N VAL A 497 -25.21 0.63 -3.42
CA VAL A 497 -26.27 1.17 -4.27
C VAL A 497 -26.04 2.66 -4.46
N ARG A 498 -26.10 3.14 -5.70
CA ARG A 498 -25.96 4.56 -6.03
C ARG A 498 -26.89 4.98 -7.14
N ALA A 499 -27.37 6.21 -7.10
CA ALA A 499 -28.29 6.70 -8.12
C ALA A 499 -28.16 8.20 -8.36
N LYS A 500 -28.56 8.60 -9.56
CA LYS A 500 -28.71 10.00 -9.96
C LYS A 500 -29.80 10.14 -11.02
N LEU A 501 -30.41 11.32 -11.03
CA LEU A 501 -31.47 11.72 -11.92
C LEU A 501 -31.16 13.10 -12.49
N TRP A 502 -31.33 13.27 -13.80
CA TRP A 502 -31.14 14.55 -14.46
C TRP A 502 -32.08 14.70 -15.66
N LYS A 503 -32.26 15.92 -16.13
CA LYS A 503 -33.11 16.20 -17.30
C LYS A 503 -32.48 15.60 -18.56
N SER A 504 -33.26 14.91 -19.37
CA SER A 504 -32.75 14.39 -20.65
C SER A 504 -32.29 15.53 -21.57
N GLY A 505 -31.14 15.35 -22.22
CA GLY A 505 -30.51 16.36 -23.07
C GLY A 505 -29.59 17.34 -22.33
N THR A 506 -29.47 17.25 -20.99
CA THR A 506 -28.42 17.96 -20.25
C THR A 506 -27.27 17.01 -19.92
N ALA A 507 -26.10 17.58 -19.58
CA ALA A 507 -24.95 16.79 -19.14
C ALA A 507 -25.32 15.92 -17.92
N GLU A 508 -24.80 14.69 -17.92
CA GLU A 508 -24.89 13.79 -16.77
C GLU A 508 -24.08 14.37 -15.60
N PRO A 509 -24.62 14.42 -14.37
CA PRO A 509 -23.85 14.84 -13.20
C PRO A 509 -22.62 13.96 -13.01
N THR A 510 -21.47 14.56 -12.72
CA THR A 510 -20.22 13.82 -12.43
C THR A 510 -20.38 12.97 -11.18
N ASP A 511 -20.92 13.57 -10.12
CA ASP A 511 -21.09 12.92 -8.83
C ASP A 511 -22.41 12.16 -8.73
N TRP A 512 -22.40 11.10 -7.92
CA TRP A 512 -23.63 10.40 -7.53
C TRP A 512 -24.41 11.25 -6.54
N GLN A 513 -25.71 11.44 -6.79
CA GLN A 513 -26.57 12.20 -5.87
C GLN A 513 -26.87 11.42 -4.59
N LEU A 514 -26.88 10.08 -4.66
CA LEU A 514 -26.98 9.19 -3.52
C LEU A 514 -26.03 8.02 -3.68
N THR A 515 -25.39 7.63 -2.58
CA THR A 515 -24.65 6.36 -2.42
C THR A 515 -24.97 5.79 -1.04
N ALA A 516 -25.30 4.50 -0.96
CA ALA A 516 -25.59 3.81 0.28
C ALA A 516 -25.16 2.33 0.20
N THR A 517 -25.14 1.67 1.36
CA THR A 517 -24.74 0.26 1.47
C THR A 517 -25.90 -0.56 2.03
N GLY A 518 -26.30 -1.62 1.31
CA GLY A 518 -27.30 -2.59 1.73
C GLY A 518 -26.65 -3.91 2.18
N SER A 519 -27.21 -4.53 3.21
CA SER A 519 -26.65 -5.73 3.86
C SER A 519 -27.65 -6.89 3.96
N ASN A 520 -28.86 -6.75 3.40
CA ASN A 520 -29.84 -7.83 3.46
C ASN A 520 -29.37 -9.05 2.65
N ALA A 521 -29.13 -10.17 3.33
CA ALA A 521 -28.62 -11.41 2.76
C ALA A 521 -29.46 -11.97 1.59
N THR A 522 -30.77 -11.68 1.57
CA THR A 522 -31.67 -12.13 0.50
C THR A 522 -31.31 -11.50 -0.84
N TYR A 523 -30.97 -10.21 -0.84
CA TYR A 523 -30.75 -9.42 -2.06
C TYR A 523 -29.28 -9.43 -2.53
N GLN A 524 -28.40 -10.13 -1.82
CA GLN A 524 -26.99 -10.28 -2.21
C GLN A 524 -26.75 -11.28 -3.35
N LYS A 525 -27.78 -11.98 -3.83
CA LYS A 525 -27.69 -12.99 -4.91
C LYS A 525 -27.87 -12.36 -6.29
N ALA A 526 -27.46 -13.07 -7.34
CA ALA A 526 -27.72 -12.64 -8.72
C ALA A 526 -29.23 -12.47 -8.95
N GLY A 527 -29.62 -11.36 -9.57
CA GLY A 527 -31.02 -11.00 -9.77
C GLY A 527 -31.28 -10.33 -11.12
N SER A 528 -32.56 -10.18 -11.44
CA SER A 528 -33.03 -9.55 -12.68
C SER A 528 -33.14 -8.03 -12.56
N VAL A 529 -33.50 -7.36 -13.65
CA VAL A 529 -33.74 -5.91 -13.70
C VAL A 529 -35.20 -5.63 -14.04
N ALA A 530 -35.73 -4.53 -13.53
CA ALA A 530 -37.14 -4.18 -13.73
C ALA A 530 -37.40 -2.67 -13.77
N LEU A 531 -38.52 -2.31 -14.38
CA LEU A 531 -39.09 -0.98 -14.42
C LEU A 531 -40.48 -1.00 -13.78
N ASN A 532 -40.64 -0.25 -12.69
CA ASN A 532 -41.84 -0.24 -11.88
C ASN A 532 -42.49 1.13 -11.89
N ALA A 533 -43.82 1.18 -12.00
CA ALA A 533 -44.60 2.39 -11.82
C ALA A 533 -45.79 2.14 -10.90
N TYR A 534 -46.02 3.06 -9.97
CA TYR A 534 -47.13 3.01 -9.01
C TYR A 534 -47.80 4.38 -8.92
N LEU A 535 -49.14 4.37 -8.89
CA LEU A 535 -49.95 5.57 -8.65
C LEU A 535 -50.66 5.43 -7.30
N ALA A 536 -50.48 6.42 -6.39
CA ALA A 536 -51.09 6.36 -5.06
C ALA A 536 -52.63 6.26 -5.12
N GLY A 537 -53.22 5.58 -4.13
CA GLY A 537 -54.66 5.25 -4.09
C GLY A 537 -55.62 6.46 -4.09
N SER A 538 -55.17 7.62 -3.60
CA SER A 538 -55.94 8.87 -3.59
C SER A 538 -55.59 9.81 -4.76
N ALA A 539 -54.84 9.36 -5.76
CA ALA A 539 -54.50 10.17 -6.92
C ALA A 539 -55.70 10.33 -7.86
N THR A 540 -55.86 11.52 -8.43
CA THR A 540 -56.99 11.87 -9.32
C THR A 540 -56.60 11.95 -10.79
N VAL A 541 -55.34 11.63 -11.13
CA VAL A 541 -54.76 11.78 -12.47
C VAL A 541 -54.91 10.53 -13.37
N ALA A 542 -55.55 9.46 -12.88
CA ALA A 542 -55.74 8.23 -13.65
C ALA A 542 -56.62 8.46 -14.92
N PRO A 543 -56.32 7.82 -16.06
CA PRO A 543 -55.16 6.96 -16.30
C PRO A 543 -53.86 7.78 -16.43
N LEU A 544 -52.76 7.28 -15.85
CA LEU A 544 -51.41 7.85 -16.01
C LEU A 544 -50.58 6.96 -16.93
N THR A 545 -49.88 7.56 -17.90
CA THR A 545 -48.95 6.84 -18.78
C THR A 545 -47.51 7.20 -18.43
N VAL A 546 -46.72 6.18 -18.11
CA VAL A 546 -45.27 6.31 -17.92
C VAL A 546 -44.57 5.73 -19.14
N SER A 547 -43.71 6.54 -19.77
CA SER A 547 -42.95 6.16 -20.95
C SER A 547 -41.48 5.97 -20.59
N PHE A 548 -40.87 4.91 -21.11
CA PHE A 548 -39.48 4.54 -20.94
C PHE A 548 -38.77 4.51 -22.30
N ARG A 549 -37.54 5.03 -22.37
CA ARG A 549 -36.70 4.99 -23.58
C ARG A 549 -35.26 4.61 -23.24
N ASP A 550 -34.56 4.05 -24.23
CA ASP A 550 -33.11 3.85 -24.24
C ASP A 550 -32.57 3.12 -23.01
N LEU A 551 -33.22 2.01 -22.64
CA LEU A 551 -32.75 1.19 -21.52
C LEU A 551 -31.38 0.61 -21.87
N THR A 552 -30.43 0.78 -20.97
CA THR A 552 -29.13 0.10 -21.01
C THR A 552 -28.82 -0.44 -19.62
N VAL A 553 -28.51 -1.72 -19.52
CA VAL A 553 -28.07 -2.39 -18.30
C VAL A 553 -26.70 -2.99 -18.56
N LYS A 554 -25.72 -2.58 -17.77
CA LYS A 554 -24.36 -3.12 -17.84
C LYS A 554 -23.99 -3.85 -16.56
N GLY A 555 -23.22 -4.90 -16.65
CA GLY A 555 -22.76 -5.69 -15.49
C GLY A 555 -21.26 -5.98 -15.57
N THR A 556 -20.86 -7.03 -14.87
CA THR A 556 -19.50 -7.59 -14.93
C THR A 556 -19.42 -8.75 -15.93
N ALA A 557 -18.21 -9.17 -16.29
CA ALA A 557 -18.00 -10.30 -17.18
C ALA A 557 -18.50 -11.66 -16.61
N ALA A 558 -18.71 -11.75 -15.29
CA ALA A 558 -19.23 -12.93 -14.62
C ALA A 558 -20.77 -12.99 -14.57
N ASP A 559 -21.46 -11.90 -14.89
CA ASP A 559 -22.93 -11.83 -14.88
C ASP A 559 -23.50 -12.32 -16.22
N THR A 560 -24.56 -13.14 -16.18
CA THR A 560 -25.14 -13.78 -17.37
C THR A 560 -26.42 -13.06 -17.83
N GLY A 561 -26.50 -12.70 -19.11
CA GLY A 561 -27.76 -12.43 -19.82
C GLY A 561 -28.06 -13.57 -20.80
N ALA A 562 -29.34 -13.91 -21.04
CA ALA A 562 -29.68 -14.98 -21.98
C ALA A 562 -29.23 -14.66 -23.41
N ALA A 563 -28.83 -15.74 -24.10
CA ALA A 563 -28.29 -15.80 -25.46
C ALA A 563 -28.99 -14.85 -26.45
N THR A 564 -28.17 -14.10 -27.18
CA THR A 564 -28.57 -13.32 -28.34
C THR A 564 -28.97 -14.25 -29.49
N SER A 565 -30.18 -14.09 -30.05
CA SER A 565 -30.32 -14.30 -31.50
C SER A 565 -29.49 -13.24 -32.23
N PRO A 566 -28.97 -13.53 -33.44
CA PRO A 566 -27.83 -12.84 -34.01
C PRO A 566 -28.18 -11.38 -34.27
N VAL A 567 -27.42 -10.46 -33.67
CA VAL A 567 -27.48 -9.05 -34.05
C VAL A 567 -26.74 -8.92 -35.38
N GLU A 568 -27.49 -8.54 -36.41
CA GLU A 568 -26.98 -7.98 -37.65
C GLU A 568 -26.14 -6.75 -37.28
N THR A 569 -24.82 -6.87 -37.37
CA THR A 569 -23.89 -5.76 -37.15
C THR A 569 -24.17 -4.69 -38.19
N ASP A 570 -24.54 -3.48 -37.74
CA ASP A 570 -24.45 -2.30 -38.58
C ASP A 570 -22.96 -2.12 -38.98
N PRO A 571 -22.60 -2.34 -40.27
CA PRO A 571 -21.21 -2.32 -40.71
C PRO A 571 -20.58 -0.92 -40.66
N THR A 572 -21.30 0.12 -40.22
CA THR A 572 -20.80 1.50 -40.14
C THR A 572 -20.10 1.86 -38.82
N SER A 573 -20.02 0.95 -37.84
CA SER A 573 -19.52 1.25 -36.47
C SER A 573 -18.16 0.62 -36.10
N VAL A 574 -17.52 -0.11 -37.01
CA VAL A 574 -16.20 -0.75 -36.86
C VAL A 574 -15.11 0.01 -37.61
N GLY A 575 -13.87 -0.08 -37.15
CA GLY A 575 -12.75 0.65 -37.73
C GLY A 575 -12.70 2.11 -37.29
N VAL A 576 -11.94 2.91 -38.03
CA VAL A 576 -11.86 4.35 -37.79
C VAL A 576 -13.24 4.99 -38.05
N PRO A 577 -13.82 5.74 -37.09
CA PRO A 577 -15.14 6.32 -37.26
C PRO A 577 -15.22 7.26 -38.47
N THR A 578 -16.30 7.17 -39.23
CA THR A 578 -16.56 8.06 -40.38
C THR A 578 -16.45 9.53 -39.96
N GLY A 579 -15.72 10.34 -40.75
CA GLY A 579 -15.49 11.76 -40.47
C GLY A 579 -14.37 12.04 -39.47
N THR A 580 -13.62 11.03 -39.02
CA THR A 580 -12.45 11.26 -38.17
C THR A 580 -11.34 11.96 -38.96
N THR A 581 -10.99 13.17 -38.55
CA THR A 581 -9.80 13.89 -39.05
C THR A 581 -8.54 13.31 -38.42
N MET A 582 -7.61 12.83 -39.24
CA MET A 582 -6.29 12.37 -38.78
C MET A 582 -5.43 13.55 -38.33
N THR A 583 -4.78 13.42 -37.18
CA THR A 583 -3.93 14.45 -36.58
C THR A 583 -2.46 14.28 -36.94
N LYS A 584 -2.07 13.08 -37.40
CA LYS A 584 -0.68 12.77 -37.76
C LYS A 584 -0.63 11.73 -38.86
N VAL A 585 0.27 11.94 -39.83
CA VAL A 585 0.64 10.93 -40.83
C VAL A 585 2.07 10.50 -40.56
N VAL A 586 2.32 9.19 -40.53
CA VAL A 586 3.65 8.61 -40.30
C VAL A 586 4.02 7.76 -41.51
N ASN A 587 5.12 8.11 -42.18
CA ASN A 587 5.72 7.30 -43.24
C ASN A 587 6.89 6.51 -42.66
N GLY A 588 6.68 5.22 -42.37
CA GLY A 588 7.67 4.34 -41.74
C GLY A 588 7.19 3.68 -40.45
N ASN A 589 8.07 2.85 -39.88
CA ASN A 589 7.74 2.00 -38.74
C ASN A 589 7.70 2.79 -37.42
N VAL A 590 6.81 2.39 -36.52
CA VAL A 590 6.66 2.96 -35.18
C VAL A 590 7.06 1.90 -34.15
N THR A 591 7.97 2.25 -33.24
CA THR A 591 8.26 1.42 -32.06
C THR A 591 7.86 2.19 -30.81
N VAL A 592 6.99 1.61 -29.99
CA VAL A 592 6.53 2.19 -28.73
C VAL A 592 7.31 1.58 -27.58
N THR A 593 8.08 2.38 -26.87
CA THR A 593 8.94 1.95 -25.75
C THR A 593 8.53 2.55 -24.40
N GLU A 594 7.58 3.47 -24.38
CA GLU A 594 7.12 4.15 -23.16
C GLU A 594 5.76 3.62 -22.71
N ASP A 595 5.65 3.27 -21.43
CA ASP A 595 4.41 2.79 -20.82
C ASP A 595 3.32 3.87 -20.87
N ASN A 596 2.06 3.45 -21.00
CA ASN A 596 0.87 4.31 -21.09
C ASN A 596 0.82 5.22 -22.32
N THR A 597 1.65 4.97 -23.33
CA THR A 597 1.61 5.71 -24.60
C THR A 597 0.23 5.63 -25.26
N VAL A 598 -0.28 6.76 -25.75
CA VAL A 598 -1.52 6.83 -26.53
C VAL A 598 -1.23 7.28 -27.96
N ILE A 599 -1.57 6.43 -28.93
CA ILE A 599 -1.62 6.73 -30.36
C ILE A 599 -3.09 7.00 -30.71
N ASP A 600 -3.43 8.23 -31.10
CA ASP A 600 -4.82 8.64 -31.38
C ASP A 600 -4.88 9.43 -32.68
N LYS A 601 -5.69 8.99 -33.64
CA LYS A 601 -5.89 9.65 -34.95
C LYS A 601 -4.63 9.74 -35.82
N TRP A 602 -3.76 8.75 -35.72
CA TRP A 602 -2.60 8.60 -36.61
C TRP A 602 -2.96 7.76 -37.84
N ASP A 603 -2.42 8.15 -39.00
CA ASP A 603 -2.38 7.37 -40.23
C ASP A 603 -0.95 6.86 -40.46
N ILE A 604 -0.72 5.57 -40.23
CA ILE A 604 0.62 4.96 -40.20
C ILE A 604 0.83 4.12 -41.45
N HIS A 605 1.68 4.61 -42.35
CA HIS A 605 2.19 3.92 -43.54
C HIS A 605 3.47 3.15 -43.16
N GLY A 606 3.32 2.17 -42.27
CA GLY A 606 4.38 1.31 -41.76
C GLY A 606 3.88 0.31 -40.73
N TYR A 607 4.80 -0.40 -40.08
CA TYR A 607 4.49 -1.41 -39.06
C TYR A 607 4.60 -0.82 -37.65
N VAL A 608 3.80 -1.33 -36.70
CA VAL A 608 3.83 -0.90 -35.30
C VAL A 608 4.37 -2.03 -34.41
N THR A 609 5.40 -1.72 -33.61
CA THR A 609 5.99 -2.63 -32.62
C THR A 609 5.79 -2.10 -31.20
N ILE A 610 5.22 -2.92 -30.32
CA ILE A 610 4.97 -2.59 -28.91
C ILE A 610 6.01 -3.26 -28.01
N LYS A 611 6.75 -2.42 -27.28
CA LYS A 611 7.72 -2.77 -26.23
C LYS A 611 7.41 -2.03 -24.91
N ALA A 612 6.13 -1.80 -24.62
CA ALA A 612 5.66 -1.05 -23.47
C ALA A 612 4.33 -1.59 -22.94
N LYS A 613 3.98 -1.22 -21.71
CA LYS A 613 2.73 -1.58 -21.03
C LYS A 613 1.65 -0.52 -21.25
N ASN A 614 0.40 -0.95 -21.18
CA ASN A 614 -0.80 -0.10 -21.18
C ASN A 614 -0.88 0.85 -22.38
N VAL A 615 -0.35 0.44 -23.54
CA VAL A 615 -0.42 1.26 -24.75
C VAL A 615 -1.86 1.28 -25.25
N VAL A 616 -2.33 2.45 -25.69
CA VAL A 616 -3.65 2.60 -26.33
C VAL A 616 -3.46 3.11 -27.76
N ILE A 617 -4.01 2.39 -28.73
CA ILE A 617 -4.14 2.83 -30.12
C ILE A 617 -5.62 3.04 -30.40
N ARG A 618 -6.04 4.23 -30.83
CA ARG A 618 -7.44 4.49 -31.13
C ARG A 618 -7.67 5.43 -32.30
N ASN A 619 -8.80 5.27 -32.99
CA ASN A 619 -9.19 6.11 -34.13
C ASN A 619 -8.11 6.19 -35.22
N SER A 620 -7.32 5.14 -35.39
CA SER A 620 -6.07 5.15 -36.15
C SER A 620 -6.09 4.18 -37.33
N TYR A 621 -5.30 4.51 -38.36
CA TYR A 621 -5.00 3.61 -39.47
C TYR A 621 -3.58 3.05 -39.33
N ILE A 622 -3.42 1.75 -39.56
CA ILE A 622 -2.11 1.09 -39.70
C ILE A 622 -2.14 0.28 -41.00
N ARG A 623 -1.27 0.64 -41.95
CA ARG A 623 -1.41 0.16 -43.33
C ARG A 623 -0.22 -0.62 -43.88
N GLY A 624 0.87 -0.72 -43.10
CA GLY A 624 2.11 -1.31 -43.60
C GLY A 624 2.75 -0.42 -44.68
N THR A 625 3.69 -1.00 -45.43
CA THR A 625 4.45 -0.29 -46.47
C THR A 625 3.95 -0.66 -47.87
N ASP A 626 4.08 0.27 -48.83
CA ASP A 626 3.71 0.04 -50.24
C ASP A 626 4.60 -1.01 -50.92
N VAL A 627 5.85 -1.14 -50.46
CA VAL A 627 6.73 -2.28 -50.76
C VAL A 627 6.73 -3.16 -49.52
N PRO A 628 5.89 -4.20 -49.47
CA PRO A 628 5.73 -4.99 -48.27
C PRO A 628 7.01 -5.77 -47.94
N ALA A 629 7.31 -5.86 -46.65
CA ALA A 629 8.32 -6.75 -46.09
C ALA A 629 7.61 -7.74 -45.18
N LYS A 630 8.22 -8.91 -44.96
CA LYS A 630 7.70 -9.92 -44.03
C LYS A 630 7.54 -9.37 -42.62
N ASN A 631 6.32 -9.01 -42.22
CA ASN A 631 6.04 -8.36 -40.96
C ASN A 631 4.55 -8.36 -40.59
N ASP A 632 4.27 -8.01 -39.33
CA ASP A 632 2.92 -7.86 -38.81
C ASP A 632 2.54 -6.37 -38.82
N LEU A 633 1.30 -6.01 -39.20
CA LEU A 633 0.84 -4.61 -39.12
C LEU A 633 0.99 -4.07 -37.68
N LEU A 634 0.66 -4.89 -36.69
CA LEU A 634 0.89 -4.61 -35.28
C LEU A 634 1.48 -5.83 -34.57
N ARG A 635 2.65 -5.65 -33.96
CA ARG A 635 3.35 -6.68 -33.18
C ARG A 635 3.52 -6.29 -31.72
N VAL A 636 3.05 -7.14 -30.80
CA VAL A 636 3.42 -7.07 -29.38
C VAL A 636 4.61 -7.98 -29.14
N GLN A 637 5.73 -7.45 -28.65
CA GLN A 637 7.01 -8.16 -28.73
C GLN A 637 7.28 -9.13 -27.56
N GLY A 638 6.44 -9.15 -26.52
CA GLY A 638 6.60 -10.00 -25.35
C GLY A 638 5.38 -9.99 -24.44
N ASP A 639 5.34 -10.93 -23.50
CA ASP A 639 4.26 -11.14 -22.53
C ASP A 639 4.18 -10.06 -21.44
N GLY A 640 5.29 -9.37 -21.17
CA GLY A 640 5.36 -8.22 -20.26
C GLY A 640 4.83 -6.90 -20.82
N TYR A 641 4.38 -6.88 -22.08
CA TYR A 641 3.84 -5.69 -22.77
C TYR A 641 2.33 -5.81 -22.97
N SER A 642 1.64 -4.70 -23.18
CA SER A 642 0.19 -4.72 -23.42
C SER A 642 -0.29 -3.58 -24.29
N VAL A 643 -1.30 -3.86 -25.11
CA VAL A 643 -1.93 -2.86 -25.99
C VAL A 643 -3.44 -3.03 -26.08
N THR A 644 -4.16 -1.91 -26.06
CA THR A 644 -5.59 -1.85 -26.44
C THR A 644 -5.72 -1.09 -27.75
N VAL A 645 -6.33 -1.73 -28.75
CA VAL A 645 -6.68 -1.12 -30.03
C VAL A 645 -8.19 -0.93 -30.08
N GLU A 646 -8.63 0.32 -30.24
CA GLU A 646 -10.05 0.66 -30.28
C GLU A 646 -10.41 1.47 -31.53
N SER A 647 -11.52 1.13 -32.19
CA SER A 647 -12.05 1.94 -33.31
C SER A 647 -10.98 2.32 -34.34
N SER A 648 -10.22 1.33 -34.77
CA SER A 648 -9.05 1.53 -35.63
C SER A 648 -9.08 0.51 -36.77
N THR A 649 -8.45 0.87 -37.88
CA THR A 649 -8.42 0.04 -39.08
C THR A 649 -6.98 -0.39 -39.37
N LEU A 650 -6.77 -1.71 -39.43
CA LEU A 650 -5.51 -2.33 -39.84
C LEU A 650 -5.72 -2.94 -41.21
N LYS A 651 -5.10 -2.37 -42.24
CA LYS A 651 -5.36 -2.80 -43.62
C LYS A 651 -4.11 -2.70 -44.46
N ALA A 652 -3.64 -3.82 -44.99
CA ALA A 652 -2.47 -3.82 -45.87
C ALA A 652 -2.66 -2.88 -47.07
N SER A 653 -1.71 -1.96 -47.29
CA SER A 653 -1.68 -1.11 -48.49
C SER A 653 -1.54 -1.94 -49.77
N THR A 654 -0.98 -3.15 -49.69
CA THR A 654 -0.80 -4.08 -50.81
C THR A 654 -0.97 -5.51 -50.31
N ARG A 655 -1.89 -6.28 -50.92
CA ARG A 655 -2.04 -7.71 -50.60
C ARG A 655 -0.75 -8.46 -50.93
N THR A 656 -0.21 -9.17 -49.95
CA THR A 656 1.04 -9.93 -50.06
C THR A 656 1.00 -11.15 -49.13
N PRO A 657 1.72 -12.25 -49.45
CA PRO A 657 1.90 -13.37 -48.51
C PRO A 657 2.73 -13.00 -47.25
N ASP A 658 3.34 -11.82 -47.23
CA ASP A 658 4.30 -11.40 -46.20
C ASP A 658 3.69 -10.63 -45.01
N GLN A 659 2.39 -10.33 -45.04
CA GLN A 659 1.75 -9.47 -44.04
C GLN A 659 0.64 -10.15 -43.27
N ASP A 660 0.81 -10.19 -41.95
CA ASP A 660 -0.22 -10.53 -40.96
C ASP A 660 -0.79 -9.25 -40.32
N GLY A 661 -1.95 -9.35 -39.67
CA GLY A 661 -2.57 -8.24 -38.96
C GLY A 661 -1.92 -7.98 -37.60
N VAL A 662 -2.51 -8.54 -36.55
CA VAL A 662 -2.05 -8.38 -35.16
C VAL A 662 -1.37 -9.65 -34.67
N LYS A 663 -0.16 -9.54 -34.11
CA LYS A 663 0.58 -10.68 -33.57
C LYS A 663 1.14 -10.43 -32.17
N GLY A 664 0.97 -11.39 -31.25
CA GLY A 664 1.69 -11.39 -29.97
C GLY A 664 0.88 -11.81 -28.75
N TRP A 665 1.01 -11.04 -27.66
CA TRP A 665 0.51 -11.32 -26.30
C TRP A 665 -0.34 -10.15 -25.79
N ASN A 666 -1.22 -10.42 -24.82
CA ASN A 666 -1.85 -9.42 -23.95
C ASN A 666 -2.38 -8.18 -24.70
N PHE A 667 -3.27 -8.41 -25.66
CA PHE A 667 -3.87 -7.35 -26.45
C PHE A 667 -5.39 -7.40 -26.45
N THR A 668 -6.00 -6.22 -26.51
CA THR A 668 -7.45 -6.05 -26.69
C THR A 668 -7.74 -5.39 -28.03
N LEU A 669 -8.62 -5.97 -28.82
CA LEU A 669 -9.18 -5.39 -30.05
C LEU A 669 -10.66 -5.11 -29.82
N ARG A 670 -11.09 -3.85 -29.91
CA ARG A 670 -12.49 -3.44 -29.75
C ARG A 670 -12.94 -2.55 -30.90
N ARG A 671 -13.95 -2.96 -31.66
CA ARG A 671 -14.40 -2.21 -32.87
C ARG A 671 -13.28 -2.00 -33.88
N VAL A 672 -12.41 -2.99 -34.03
CA VAL A 672 -11.29 -2.95 -34.97
C VAL A 672 -11.73 -3.56 -36.29
N ASP A 673 -11.28 -2.96 -37.39
CA ASP A 673 -11.48 -3.48 -38.74
C ASP A 673 -10.13 -3.97 -39.28
N ILE A 674 -10.03 -5.27 -39.60
CA ILE A 674 -8.80 -5.87 -40.14
C ILE A 674 -9.10 -6.58 -41.46
N SER A 675 -8.39 -6.18 -42.51
CA SER A 675 -8.58 -6.73 -43.85
C SER A 675 -7.30 -6.73 -44.70
N ASP A 676 -7.33 -7.49 -45.80
CA ASP A 676 -6.28 -7.58 -46.82
C ASP A 676 -4.92 -8.14 -46.34
N VAL A 677 -4.88 -8.75 -45.16
CA VAL A 677 -3.72 -9.47 -44.59
C VAL A 677 -3.96 -10.99 -44.61
N VAL A 678 -2.89 -11.80 -44.55
CA VAL A 678 -3.00 -13.26 -44.58
C VAL A 678 -3.74 -13.76 -43.34
N ASP A 679 -3.13 -13.57 -42.16
CA ASP A 679 -3.77 -13.89 -40.89
C ASP A 679 -4.07 -12.59 -40.11
N PRO A 680 -5.33 -12.10 -40.09
CA PRO A 680 -5.74 -10.91 -39.35
C PRO A 680 -5.31 -10.89 -37.88
N VAL A 681 -5.36 -12.04 -37.19
CA VAL A 681 -4.93 -12.14 -35.80
C VAL A 681 -4.15 -13.43 -35.54
N HIS A 682 -2.94 -13.29 -34.99
CA HIS A 682 -2.05 -14.38 -34.63
C HIS A 682 -1.67 -14.32 -33.14
N ILE A 683 -2.27 -15.21 -32.33
CA ILE A 683 -2.14 -15.23 -30.87
C ILE A 683 -1.01 -16.18 -30.45
N HIS A 684 0.00 -15.62 -29.77
CA HIS A 684 1.15 -16.33 -29.19
C HIS A 684 1.16 -16.29 -27.65
N GLY A 685 0.11 -15.78 -27.01
CA GLY A 685 0.11 -15.44 -25.60
C GLY A 685 -1.25 -15.39 -24.93
N SER A 686 -1.22 -15.12 -23.62
CA SER A 686 -2.41 -15.02 -22.76
C SER A 686 -3.03 -13.62 -22.78
N ASN A 687 -4.23 -13.51 -22.19
CA ASN A 687 -4.97 -12.26 -21.93
C ASN A 687 -5.36 -11.52 -23.22
N VAL A 688 -6.04 -12.22 -24.12
CA VAL A 688 -6.49 -11.64 -25.39
C VAL A 688 -8.01 -11.46 -25.39
N LEU A 689 -8.46 -10.26 -25.76
CA LEU A 689 -9.87 -9.96 -25.98
C LEU A 689 -10.06 -9.40 -27.39
N ILE A 690 -10.93 -10.03 -28.18
CA ILE A 690 -11.34 -9.54 -29.50
C ILE A 690 -12.84 -9.36 -29.46
N GLU A 691 -13.33 -8.13 -29.55
CA GLU A 691 -14.76 -7.87 -29.48
C GLU A 691 -15.30 -6.81 -30.43
N ASN A 692 -16.54 -7.02 -30.86
CA ASN A 692 -17.28 -6.10 -31.73
C ASN A 692 -16.47 -5.66 -32.95
N SER A 693 -15.58 -6.52 -33.44
CA SER A 693 -14.60 -6.23 -34.48
C SER A 693 -14.95 -6.99 -35.76
N ARG A 694 -14.37 -6.55 -36.88
CA ARG A 694 -14.56 -7.16 -38.19
C ARG A 694 -13.22 -7.67 -38.72
N LEU A 695 -13.15 -8.96 -38.98
CA LEU A 695 -12.01 -9.62 -39.61
C LEU A 695 -12.52 -10.18 -40.94
N HIS A 696 -12.09 -9.58 -42.05
CA HIS A 696 -12.67 -9.91 -43.34
C HIS A 696 -11.67 -9.76 -44.48
N ASP A 697 -12.02 -10.29 -45.65
CA ASP A 697 -11.22 -10.16 -46.88
C ASP A 697 -9.75 -10.57 -46.69
N ASN A 698 -9.50 -11.70 -46.01
CA ASN A 698 -8.15 -12.24 -45.85
C ASN A 698 -7.45 -12.35 -47.22
N ALA A 699 -6.16 -12.05 -47.23
CA ALA A 699 -5.31 -12.33 -48.38
C ALA A 699 -5.06 -13.84 -48.47
N HIS A 700 -5.49 -14.44 -49.58
CA HIS A 700 -5.31 -15.86 -49.85
C HIS A 700 -4.53 -16.05 -51.15
N PHE A 701 -3.48 -16.85 -51.09
CA PHE A 701 -2.61 -17.17 -52.22
C PHE A 701 -2.59 -18.68 -52.41
N LEU A 702 -2.73 -19.17 -53.65
CA LEU A 702 -2.65 -20.60 -53.95
C LEU A 702 -1.21 -21.13 -53.92
N GLU A 703 -0.24 -20.25 -54.18
CA GLU A 703 1.19 -20.51 -54.10
C GLU A 703 1.82 -19.45 -53.21
N ASP A 704 2.07 -19.79 -51.94
CA ASP A 704 2.70 -18.90 -50.96
C ASP A 704 4.19 -19.26 -50.79
N PRO A 705 5.13 -18.37 -51.18
CA PRO A 705 6.56 -18.58 -50.99
C PRO A 705 6.96 -18.77 -49.52
N ASN A 706 6.23 -18.18 -48.57
CA ASN A 706 6.49 -18.35 -47.13
C ASN A 706 6.14 -19.76 -46.63
N TRP A 707 5.35 -20.51 -47.40
CA TRP A 707 4.91 -21.86 -47.09
C TRP A 707 5.38 -22.89 -48.14
N GLY A 708 6.51 -22.62 -48.80
CA GLY A 708 7.12 -23.58 -49.73
C GLY A 708 6.30 -23.85 -50.99
N GLY A 709 5.46 -22.88 -51.40
CA GLY A 709 4.63 -22.97 -52.60
C GLY A 709 3.26 -23.63 -52.39
N THR A 710 2.88 -23.94 -51.15
CA THR A 710 1.51 -24.37 -50.83
C THR A 710 0.58 -23.17 -50.67
N PRO A 711 -0.76 -23.36 -50.64
CA PRO A 711 -1.67 -22.27 -50.33
C PRO A 711 -1.35 -21.60 -48.99
N SER A 712 -1.53 -20.28 -48.92
CA SER A 712 -1.35 -19.52 -47.68
C SER A 712 -2.33 -20.00 -46.62
N HIS A 713 -1.91 -19.95 -45.36
CA HIS A 713 -2.78 -20.32 -44.24
C HIS A 713 -4.07 -19.51 -44.27
N SER A 714 -4.01 -18.18 -44.25
CA SER A 714 -5.22 -17.37 -44.44
C SER A 714 -6.30 -17.72 -43.40
N ASP A 715 -5.86 -17.85 -42.15
CA ASP A 715 -6.68 -18.06 -40.96
C ASP A 715 -7.16 -16.70 -40.43
N SER A 716 -8.46 -16.47 -40.21
CA SER A 716 -8.87 -15.16 -39.65
C SER A 716 -8.32 -14.96 -38.24
N ILE A 717 -8.28 -16.03 -37.44
CA ILE A 717 -7.62 -16.05 -36.13
C ILE A 717 -6.83 -17.35 -36.01
N GLN A 718 -5.54 -17.24 -35.72
CA GLN A 718 -4.66 -18.36 -35.45
C GLN A 718 -4.20 -18.32 -33.99
N LEU A 719 -4.52 -19.35 -33.21
CA LEU A 719 -4.16 -19.46 -31.80
C LEU A 719 -3.15 -20.58 -31.56
N GLN A 720 -1.91 -20.18 -31.25
CA GLN A 720 -0.80 -21.12 -31.08
C GLN A 720 -0.54 -21.53 -29.63
N LYS A 721 -0.66 -20.59 -28.66
CA LYS A 721 -0.53 -20.81 -27.22
C LYS A 721 -1.13 -19.65 -26.43
N GLY A 722 -1.50 -19.88 -25.16
CA GLY A 722 -2.01 -18.84 -24.25
C GLY A 722 -3.22 -19.28 -23.42
N THR A 723 -3.52 -18.53 -22.37
CA THR A 723 -4.74 -18.69 -21.56
C THR A 723 -5.53 -17.39 -21.46
N ASN A 724 -6.80 -17.48 -21.04
CA ASN A 724 -7.69 -16.31 -20.89
C ASN A 724 -7.88 -15.56 -22.22
N ILE A 725 -8.57 -16.22 -23.15
CA ILE A 725 -8.78 -15.74 -24.51
C ILE A 725 -10.28 -15.64 -24.78
N THR A 726 -10.77 -14.45 -25.10
CA THR A 726 -12.19 -14.21 -25.39
C THR A 726 -12.36 -13.57 -26.76
N ILE A 727 -13.17 -14.19 -27.60
CA ILE A 727 -13.52 -13.72 -28.94
C ILE A 727 -15.04 -13.58 -28.96
N ARG A 728 -15.57 -12.36 -28.96
CA ARG A 728 -17.02 -12.15 -28.86
C ARG A 728 -17.62 -11.07 -29.74
N ASN A 729 -18.83 -11.30 -30.24
CA ASN A 729 -19.60 -10.32 -31.02
C ASN A 729 -18.87 -9.80 -32.27
N ASN A 730 -17.98 -10.59 -32.86
CA ASN A 730 -17.24 -10.20 -34.05
C ASN A 730 -17.94 -10.67 -35.32
N GLU A 731 -17.67 -9.99 -36.44
CA GLU A 731 -17.89 -10.54 -37.77
C GLU A 731 -16.57 -11.08 -38.31
N ILE A 732 -16.52 -12.38 -38.60
CA ILE A 732 -15.34 -13.09 -39.09
C ILE A 732 -15.71 -13.74 -40.41
N SER A 733 -15.04 -13.35 -41.48
CA SER A 733 -15.32 -13.84 -42.84
C SER A 733 -14.06 -13.82 -43.71
N GLY A 734 -14.14 -14.40 -44.91
CA GLY A 734 -13.05 -14.33 -45.88
C GLY A 734 -11.88 -15.28 -45.63
N ALA A 735 -11.93 -16.12 -44.59
CA ALA A 735 -10.89 -17.11 -44.31
C ALA A 735 -10.75 -18.14 -45.45
N GLY A 736 -9.51 -18.36 -45.89
CA GLY A 736 -9.16 -19.39 -46.87
C GLY A 736 -9.01 -20.79 -46.24
N ASN A 737 -8.48 -20.89 -45.01
CA ASN A 737 -8.26 -22.16 -44.31
C ASN A 737 -9.17 -22.35 -43.09
N ALA A 738 -9.18 -21.43 -42.14
CA ALA A 738 -10.10 -21.47 -41.01
C ALA A 738 -10.44 -20.05 -40.51
N ALA A 739 -11.70 -19.81 -40.17
CA ALA A 739 -12.04 -18.57 -39.47
C ALA A 739 -11.38 -18.56 -38.07
N LEU A 740 -11.21 -19.73 -37.46
CA LEU A 740 -10.40 -19.90 -36.26
C LEU A 740 -9.63 -21.23 -36.28
N MET A 741 -8.32 -21.15 -36.13
CA MET A 741 -7.41 -22.30 -36.05
C MET A 741 -6.78 -22.40 -34.65
N LEU A 742 -7.06 -23.49 -33.92
CA LEU A 742 -6.55 -23.75 -32.57
C LEU A 742 -5.41 -24.77 -32.57
N THR A 743 -4.41 -24.46 -31.75
CA THR A 743 -3.29 -25.31 -31.32
C THR A 743 -2.50 -25.88 -32.48
N GLN A 744 -1.65 -25.07 -33.10
CA GLN A 744 -0.64 -25.54 -34.06
C GLN A 744 0.62 -26.10 -33.38
N ASP A 745 0.46 -26.89 -32.30
CA ASP A 745 1.55 -27.57 -31.58
C ASP A 745 2.67 -26.67 -30.98
N ALA A 746 2.42 -25.37 -30.79
CA ALA A 746 3.45 -24.44 -30.29
C ALA A 746 3.47 -24.27 -28.76
N GLY A 747 2.41 -24.66 -28.05
CA GLY A 747 2.32 -24.56 -26.59
C GLY A 747 0.92 -24.84 -26.04
N THR A 748 0.76 -24.71 -24.73
CA THR A 748 -0.53 -24.93 -24.05
C THR A 748 -1.52 -23.84 -24.41
N VAL A 749 -2.76 -24.26 -24.71
CA VAL A 749 -3.92 -23.38 -24.86
C VAL A 749 -4.95 -23.73 -23.79
N SER A 750 -5.47 -22.73 -23.09
CA SER A 750 -6.56 -22.93 -22.13
C SER A 750 -7.51 -21.73 -22.06
N ASP A 751 -8.69 -21.93 -21.49
CA ASP A 751 -9.68 -20.90 -21.18
C ASP A 751 -10.02 -20.02 -22.39
N VAL A 752 -10.51 -20.65 -23.45
CA VAL A 752 -10.85 -20.02 -24.74
C VAL A 752 -12.37 -19.94 -24.87
N THR A 753 -12.91 -18.72 -25.00
CA THR A 753 -14.35 -18.50 -25.17
C THR A 753 -14.64 -17.81 -26.50
N LEU A 754 -15.49 -18.43 -27.31
CA LEU A 754 -16.07 -17.85 -28.52
C LEU A 754 -17.56 -17.65 -28.32
N THR A 755 -18.04 -16.41 -28.31
CA THR A 755 -19.46 -16.15 -28.10
C THR A 755 -20.06 -15.02 -28.92
N GLY A 756 -21.27 -15.21 -29.43
CA GLY A 756 -22.00 -14.14 -30.13
C GLY A 756 -21.39 -13.70 -31.48
N ASN A 757 -20.44 -14.45 -32.03
CA ASN A 757 -19.78 -14.07 -33.29
C ASN A 757 -20.61 -14.50 -34.50
N ARG A 758 -20.52 -13.75 -35.60
CA ARG A 758 -20.89 -14.20 -36.94
C ARG A 758 -19.64 -14.74 -37.63
N ILE A 759 -19.60 -16.04 -37.94
CA ILE A 759 -18.42 -16.73 -38.44
C ILE A 759 -18.73 -17.36 -39.79
N ASP A 760 -17.94 -17.05 -40.81
CA ASP A 760 -18.10 -17.61 -42.15
C ASP A 760 -16.76 -17.89 -42.83
N GLY A 761 -16.76 -18.84 -43.78
CA GLY A 761 -15.56 -19.25 -44.50
C GLY A 761 -14.70 -20.31 -43.78
N GLY A 762 -13.55 -20.60 -44.38
CA GLY A 762 -12.63 -21.69 -44.01
C GLY A 762 -13.00 -23.05 -44.60
N ALA A 763 -12.09 -24.02 -44.51
CA ALA A 763 -12.34 -25.41 -44.83
C ALA A 763 -13.45 -25.99 -43.94
N CYS A 764 -13.26 -25.82 -42.64
CA CYS A 764 -14.33 -25.73 -41.65
C CYS A 764 -14.13 -24.40 -40.93
N SER A 765 -15.19 -23.79 -40.40
CA SER A 765 -15.04 -22.46 -39.80
C SER A 765 -14.16 -22.45 -38.56
N ILE A 766 -14.27 -23.46 -37.70
CA ILE A 766 -13.42 -23.62 -36.52
C ILE A 766 -12.70 -24.97 -36.61
N ASN A 767 -11.38 -24.92 -36.56
CA ASN A 767 -10.52 -26.09 -36.58
C ASN A 767 -9.75 -26.21 -35.26
N ILE A 768 -10.03 -27.27 -34.49
CA ILE A 768 -9.23 -27.65 -33.32
C ILE A 768 -8.37 -28.85 -33.71
N LYS A 769 -7.05 -28.65 -33.75
CA LYS A 769 -6.12 -29.71 -34.13
C LYS A 769 -5.87 -30.67 -32.96
N ASN A 770 -5.63 -31.95 -33.27
CA ASN A 770 -5.10 -32.90 -32.31
C ASN A 770 -3.60 -32.62 -32.09
N THR A 771 -3.21 -32.33 -30.86
CA THR A 771 -1.85 -31.95 -30.46
C THR A 771 -1.37 -32.79 -29.28
N THR A 772 -0.07 -32.75 -28.97
CA THR A 772 0.49 -33.39 -27.77
C THR A 772 -0.11 -32.87 -26.45
N THR A 773 -0.64 -31.63 -26.45
CA THR A 773 -1.35 -31.03 -25.31
C THR A 773 -2.66 -30.41 -25.80
N ALA A 774 -3.75 -31.16 -25.71
CA ALA A 774 -5.07 -30.70 -26.14
C ALA A 774 -5.48 -29.40 -25.39
N PRO A 775 -6.13 -28.44 -26.08
CA PRO A 775 -6.62 -27.23 -25.43
C PRO A 775 -7.61 -27.56 -24.30
N LYS A 776 -7.62 -26.77 -23.23
CA LYS A 776 -8.50 -26.98 -22.06
C LYS A 776 -9.50 -25.84 -21.90
N GLY A 777 -10.73 -26.13 -21.49
CA GLY A 777 -11.73 -25.08 -21.24
C GLY A 777 -12.07 -24.27 -22.51
N VAL A 778 -12.36 -24.96 -23.61
CA VAL A 778 -12.84 -24.32 -24.85
C VAL A 778 -14.37 -24.29 -24.84
N THR A 779 -14.91 -23.07 -24.97
CA THR A 779 -16.33 -22.80 -25.06
C THR A 779 -16.66 -22.16 -26.39
N ILE A 780 -17.59 -22.75 -27.13
CA ILE A 780 -18.15 -22.19 -28.36
C ILE A 780 -19.65 -22.05 -28.15
N ALA A 781 -20.11 -20.84 -27.83
CA ALA A 781 -21.48 -20.58 -27.44
C ALA A 781 -22.14 -19.50 -28.30
N ASP A 782 -23.42 -19.66 -28.65
CA ASP A 782 -24.24 -18.54 -29.17
C ASP A 782 -23.68 -17.85 -30.42
N ASN A 783 -22.92 -18.56 -31.27
CA ASN A 783 -22.37 -18.03 -32.52
C ASN A 783 -23.30 -18.34 -33.70
N THR A 784 -23.23 -17.51 -34.73
CA THR A 784 -23.95 -17.67 -36.00
C THR A 784 -22.99 -18.04 -37.11
N PHE A 785 -23.20 -19.19 -37.75
CA PHE A 785 -22.35 -19.69 -38.81
C PHE A 785 -22.95 -19.42 -40.18
N GLY A 786 -22.18 -18.79 -41.07
CA GLY A 786 -22.49 -18.69 -42.49
C GLY A 786 -22.36 -20.04 -43.20
N ARG A 787 -22.60 -20.09 -44.52
CA ARG A 787 -22.55 -21.33 -45.31
C ARG A 787 -21.37 -21.37 -46.29
N GLY A 788 -20.42 -20.44 -46.14
CA GLY A 788 -19.28 -20.24 -47.04
C GLY A 788 -18.10 -21.19 -46.83
N GLN A 789 -18.27 -22.29 -46.09
CA GLN A 789 -17.19 -23.25 -45.85
C GLN A 789 -16.90 -24.09 -47.11
N ILE A 790 -15.64 -24.51 -47.29
CA ILE A 790 -15.24 -25.44 -48.38
C ILE A 790 -15.92 -26.80 -48.16
N TYR A 791 -15.89 -27.32 -46.93
CA TYR A 791 -16.65 -28.51 -46.57
C TYR A 791 -18.05 -28.14 -46.10
N LYS A 792 -19.05 -28.50 -46.90
CA LYS A 792 -20.45 -28.19 -46.64
C LYS A 792 -20.86 -28.61 -45.23
N ASN A 793 -21.43 -27.67 -44.49
CA ASN A 793 -21.94 -27.84 -43.12
C ASN A 793 -20.84 -28.17 -42.08
N CYS A 794 -19.57 -27.92 -42.37
CA CYS A 794 -18.49 -28.12 -41.40
C CYS A 794 -18.22 -26.85 -40.59
N ALA A 795 -18.96 -26.67 -39.50
CA ALA A 795 -18.77 -25.50 -38.63
C ALA A 795 -17.58 -25.68 -37.67
N VAL A 796 -17.56 -26.77 -36.90
CA VAL A 796 -16.56 -27.02 -35.87
C VAL A 796 -15.96 -28.41 -36.06
N ARG A 797 -14.66 -28.48 -36.31
CA ARG A 797 -13.90 -29.72 -36.48
C ARG A 797 -13.00 -29.95 -35.26
N VAL A 798 -13.18 -31.08 -34.56
CA VAL A 798 -12.49 -31.38 -33.30
C VAL A 798 -12.10 -32.86 -33.17
N PRO A 799 -11.06 -33.23 -32.39
CA PRO A 799 -10.73 -34.62 -32.10
C PRO A 799 -11.89 -35.34 -31.38
N THR A 800 -12.10 -36.63 -31.70
CA THR A 800 -13.26 -37.41 -31.20
C THR A 800 -13.46 -37.39 -29.68
N ALA A 801 -12.38 -37.39 -28.89
CA ALA A 801 -12.43 -37.39 -27.41
C ALA A 801 -12.27 -35.99 -26.78
N PHE A 802 -12.36 -34.91 -27.56
CA PHE A 802 -12.10 -33.56 -27.08
C PHE A 802 -13.27 -33.03 -26.21
N PRO A 803 -13.03 -32.61 -24.95
CA PRO A 803 -14.04 -31.99 -24.12
C PRO A 803 -14.30 -30.55 -24.61
N LEU A 804 -15.47 -30.34 -25.22
CA LEU A 804 -15.90 -29.06 -25.76
C LEU A 804 -17.24 -28.65 -25.15
N ASP A 805 -17.31 -27.46 -24.55
CA ASP A 805 -18.61 -26.83 -24.25
C ASP A 805 -19.12 -26.15 -25.52
N MET A 806 -20.15 -26.75 -26.12
CA MET A 806 -20.77 -26.23 -27.35
C MET A 806 -22.27 -26.12 -27.18
N ARG A 807 -22.80 -24.90 -27.27
CA ARG A 807 -24.22 -24.61 -27.01
C ARG A 807 -24.71 -23.38 -27.78
N GLY A 808 -26.01 -23.31 -28.07
CA GLY A 808 -26.64 -22.12 -28.66
C GLY A 808 -26.16 -21.67 -30.06
N ASN A 809 -25.25 -22.43 -30.69
CA ASN A 809 -24.75 -22.09 -32.03
C ASN A 809 -25.76 -22.46 -33.12
N ALA A 810 -25.97 -21.56 -34.06
CA ALA A 810 -26.91 -21.73 -35.17
C ALA A 810 -26.27 -21.37 -36.51
N TRP A 811 -26.76 -21.98 -37.58
CA TRP A 811 -26.52 -21.50 -38.94
C TRP A 811 -27.33 -20.22 -39.18
N VAL A 812 -26.92 -19.41 -40.15
CA VAL A 812 -27.65 -18.19 -40.56
C VAL A 812 -29.12 -18.44 -40.96
N ASP A 813 -29.47 -19.67 -41.33
CA ASP A 813 -30.85 -20.10 -41.65
C ASP A 813 -31.63 -20.66 -40.45
N GLY A 814 -31.06 -20.58 -39.24
CA GLY A 814 -31.66 -21.08 -38.00
C GLY A 814 -31.42 -22.56 -37.73
N GLY A 815 -30.71 -23.29 -38.62
CA GLY A 815 -30.37 -24.69 -38.38
C GLY A 815 -29.41 -24.87 -37.20
N THR A 816 -29.49 -26.00 -36.49
CA THR A 816 -28.55 -26.31 -35.40
C THR A 816 -27.15 -26.63 -35.94
N VAL A 817 -26.13 -26.13 -35.26
CA VAL A 817 -24.72 -26.43 -35.57
C VAL A 817 -24.25 -27.60 -34.72
N ALA A 818 -23.57 -28.57 -35.34
CA ALA A 818 -23.00 -29.72 -34.67
C ALA A 818 -21.47 -29.76 -34.85
N ARG A 819 -20.77 -30.41 -33.92
CA ARG A 819 -19.35 -30.72 -34.08
C ARG A 819 -19.14 -31.85 -35.09
N THR A 820 -18.04 -31.78 -35.82
CA THR A 820 -17.52 -32.84 -36.69
C THR A 820 -16.31 -33.45 -36.00
N ASN A 821 -16.41 -34.73 -35.66
CA ASN A 821 -15.32 -35.47 -35.03
C ASN A 821 -14.32 -35.94 -36.09
N ILE A 822 -13.04 -35.89 -35.75
CA ILE A 822 -11.93 -36.47 -36.52
C ILE A 822 -11.18 -37.55 -35.76
#